data_AF-A0A940EDK0-F1
#
_entry.id   AF-A0A940EDK0-F1
#
_cell.length_a   1.000
_cell.length_b   1.000
_cell.length_c   1.000
_cell.angle_alpha   90.00
_cell.angle_beta   90.00
_cell.angle_gamma   90.00
#
_symmetry.space_group_name_H-M   'P 1'
#
loop_
_entity.id
_entity.type
_entity.pdbx_description
1 polymer ?
#
loop_
_entity_poly.entity_id
_entity_poly.type
_entity_poly.pdbx_seq_one_letter_code
_entity_poly.pdbx_strand_id
1 'polypeptide(L)'
;MQRNLVLVVHGIGEQTPGQTIDALTGGAIRELGLPGPVESRTEMIAEDRPGDRQLRLFPCHIRRTTLPAGHVGQAEEQEVLAGEVYWSDLSPAPRGAVATGLDLLRTVLTLGYLALDNVSQSVEPAHRWIRALVHLFVWIFYALIAPMNALLLLGSILMLTDSFIIRLGPDTLQGATLMAMLGAIAVALHLVWRYRLRRPESSYLERCFMAGIGGLGALTLIAGLMVRLALPDRPELAVIDLNNPQAYMPAIPREPPFWLDWLRKASCGSVDLTACWNPAYQDIAALLWAFTMLMALTWLAAVAVLLAMFVISAVTDIGGLRTAALAGVPLSVILAIQLSPDLPRLLLLLALLIVAGAVFAAWVARQGGDALGRMTRLFGRRARIYLPICNAMLFLWMLISAAIWSIFAELIHKLDGPQGGQTLLSQLYADYSGLATSTMSYIVFGVAGLIVAGVVPLLIRQRRKEALALDPDSWLDVWCGRIILNPVLNLLLMFLILWIAFGGALQAVRTGFDVLGIAYRPWNSDTLIGGLIRFHETIKTYNPMAIALVGMAGVAAYRAADFVSSALGVARDISVYSARTLAYSPDTPEGRSAYASRQRIKARFHTVLAHLSRQYPHDRLIVIAHSQGTVIAAQALQEVGPTETPTFLVTMGSPLTHIYGQYFANGFDMADLPRQTRRWINIYRCDDFVGTEVRLPGDRVENHRVAPGGHTGYWTDAHVWMTVRKILGITG
;
A
#
# COMPACT_ATOMS: atom_id res chain seq x y z
N MET A 1 -31.10 -16.56 39.65
CA MET A 1 -30.17 -17.13 38.64
C MET A 1 -30.08 -16.11 37.52
N GLN A 2 -28.91 -15.54 37.35
CA GLN A 2 -28.67 -14.46 36.40
C GLN A 2 -28.02 -15.00 35.12
N ARG A 3 -28.58 -14.67 33.96
CA ARG A 3 -28.11 -15.13 32.66
C ARG A 3 -27.30 -14.05 31.95
N ASN A 4 -26.06 -14.39 31.58
CA ASN A 4 -25.15 -13.50 30.88
C ASN A 4 -24.86 -14.06 29.48
N LEU A 5 -25.10 -13.25 28.45
CA LEU A 5 -24.65 -13.52 27.09
C LEU A 5 -23.33 -12.78 26.84
N VAL A 6 -22.28 -13.50 26.47
CA VAL A 6 -20.96 -12.94 26.15
C VAL A 6 -20.70 -13.08 24.66
N LEU A 7 -20.46 -11.97 23.96
CA LEU A 7 -19.98 -11.99 22.58
C LEU A 7 -18.48 -11.73 22.55
N VAL A 8 -17.74 -12.61 21.89
CA VAL A 8 -16.29 -12.52 21.72
C VAL A 8 -15.99 -12.12 20.29
N VAL A 9 -15.38 -10.95 20.09
CA VAL A 9 -15.04 -10.42 18.77
C VAL A 9 -13.53 -10.33 18.61
N HIS A 10 -12.97 -11.22 17.79
CA HIS A 10 -11.54 -11.30 17.56
C HIS A 10 -11.01 -10.16 16.66
N GLY A 11 -9.69 -9.96 16.70
CA GLY A 11 -8.97 -8.96 15.92
C GLY A 11 -8.57 -9.43 14.51
N ILE A 12 -7.65 -8.68 13.91
CA ILE A 12 -6.98 -9.13 12.67
C ILE A 12 -5.84 -10.07 13.05
N GLY A 13 -5.75 -11.21 12.35
CA GLY A 13 -4.69 -12.19 12.53
C GLY A 13 -5.16 -13.45 13.28
N GLU A 14 -6.27 -13.38 14.01
CA GLU A 14 -6.95 -14.56 14.59
C GLU A 14 -7.74 -15.33 13.51
N GLN A 15 -7.03 -16.07 12.67
CA GLN A 15 -7.61 -16.73 11.49
C GLN A 15 -8.37 -18.04 11.80
N THR A 16 -8.09 -18.67 12.94
CA THR A 16 -8.65 -19.98 13.30
C THR A 16 -9.95 -19.81 14.08
N PRO A 17 -11.09 -20.29 13.58
CA PRO A 17 -12.36 -20.20 14.31
C PRO A 17 -12.28 -21.03 15.59
N GLY A 18 -12.85 -20.52 16.68
CA GLY A 18 -12.86 -21.13 18.02
C GLY A 18 -11.65 -20.77 18.87
N GLN A 19 -10.52 -20.40 18.28
CA GLN A 19 -9.27 -20.16 19.01
C GLN A 19 -9.40 -19.00 20.01
N THR A 20 -10.08 -17.92 19.63
CA THR A 20 -10.22 -16.74 20.49
C THR A 20 -11.09 -17.02 21.70
N ILE A 21 -12.24 -17.67 21.50
CA ILE A 21 -13.13 -18.02 22.60
C ILE A 21 -12.48 -19.07 23.52
N ASP A 22 -11.71 -20.02 22.99
CA ASP A 22 -10.95 -20.98 23.80
C ASP A 22 -9.87 -20.29 24.64
N ALA A 23 -9.14 -19.33 24.05
CA ALA A 23 -8.15 -18.55 24.79
C ALA A 23 -8.80 -17.72 25.91
N LEU A 24 -9.94 -17.08 25.62
CA LEU A 24 -10.71 -16.33 26.61
C LEU A 24 -11.19 -17.25 27.75
N THR A 25 -11.82 -18.38 27.41
CA THR A 25 -12.37 -19.30 28.41
C THR A 25 -11.25 -19.95 29.23
N GLY A 26 -10.15 -20.36 28.60
CA GLY A 26 -8.98 -20.88 29.29
C GLY A 26 -8.34 -19.86 30.24
N GLY A 27 -8.21 -18.61 29.82
CA GLY A 27 -7.75 -17.50 30.65
C GLY A 27 -8.68 -17.25 31.84
N ALA A 28 -9.99 -17.24 31.61
CA ALA A 28 -10.98 -17.04 32.66
C ALA A 28 -10.96 -18.18 33.70
N ILE A 29 -10.93 -19.45 33.27
CA ILE A 29 -10.83 -20.60 34.19
C ILE A 29 -9.56 -20.50 35.03
N ARG A 30 -8.42 -20.23 34.38
CA ARG A 30 -7.12 -20.19 35.06
C ARG A 30 -7.01 -19.04 36.06
N GLU A 31 -7.39 -17.84 35.64
CA GLU A 31 -7.09 -16.60 36.38
C GLU A 31 -8.24 -16.15 37.30
N LEU A 32 -9.49 -16.49 36.95
CA LEU A 32 -10.67 -16.21 37.77
C LEU A 32 -11.15 -17.42 38.57
N GLY A 33 -10.56 -18.60 38.34
CA GLY A 33 -10.91 -19.83 39.07
C GLY A 33 -12.31 -20.35 38.76
N LEU A 34 -12.86 -20.03 37.57
CA LEU A 34 -14.24 -20.39 37.22
C LEU A 34 -14.44 -21.91 37.35
N PRO A 35 -15.36 -22.37 38.21
CA PRO A 35 -15.56 -23.79 38.49
C PRO A 35 -16.44 -24.43 37.40
N GLY A 36 -16.34 -25.75 37.28
CA GLY A 36 -17.28 -26.57 36.51
C GLY A 36 -16.82 -26.97 35.10
N PRO A 37 -17.50 -27.96 34.49
CA PRO A 37 -17.25 -28.33 33.11
C PRO A 37 -17.70 -27.22 32.17
N VAL A 38 -16.89 -26.92 31.16
CA VAL A 38 -17.30 -26.03 30.07
C VAL A 38 -17.88 -26.87 28.94
N GLU A 39 -19.17 -26.67 28.67
CA GLU A 39 -19.81 -27.25 27.49
C GLU A 39 -19.30 -26.49 26.26
N SER A 40 -18.86 -27.24 25.25
CA SER A 40 -18.36 -26.71 23.98
C SER A 40 -19.20 -27.22 22.83
N ARG A 41 -19.67 -26.29 21.97
CA ARG A 41 -20.32 -26.64 20.71
C ARG A 41 -19.99 -25.63 19.62
N THR A 42 -20.20 -26.03 18.37
CA THR A 42 -20.08 -25.16 17.20
C THR A 42 -21.36 -25.22 16.41
N GLU A 43 -21.93 -24.06 16.12
CA GLU A 43 -23.12 -23.93 15.28
C GLU A 43 -22.74 -23.24 13.96
N MET A 44 -23.31 -23.73 12.85
CA MET A 44 -23.13 -23.11 11.54
C MET A 44 -24.29 -22.12 11.32
N ILE A 45 -23.98 -20.82 11.26
CA ILE A 45 -24.97 -19.75 11.11
C ILE A 45 -25.01 -19.31 9.65
N ALA A 46 -26.21 -19.11 9.12
CA ALA A 46 -26.39 -18.61 7.76
C ALA A 46 -26.05 -17.11 7.67
N GLU A 47 -25.23 -16.75 6.70
CA GLU A 47 -24.94 -15.37 6.34
C GLU A 47 -26.08 -14.82 5.47
N ASP A 48 -26.78 -13.79 5.96
CA ASP A 48 -27.83 -13.14 5.20
C ASP A 48 -27.24 -12.28 4.07
N ARG A 49 -27.39 -12.75 2.84
CA ARG A 49 -26.88 -12.10 1.63
C ARG A 49 -27.98 -12.00 0.59
N PRO A 50 -28.53 -10.79 0.38
CA PRO A 50 -29.54 -10.57 -0.64
C PRO A 50 -29.04 -11.03 -2.01
N GLY A 51 -29.74 -11.98 -2.62
CA GLY A 51 -29.47 -12.45 -3.99
C GLY A 51 -28.49 -13.61 -4.14
N ASP A 52 -27.84 -14.09 -3.08
CA ASP A 52 -27.04 -15.33 -3.14
C ASP A 52 -27.99 -16.55 -3.22
N ARG A 53 -27.87 -17.38 -4.26
CA ARG A 53 -28.69 -18.60 -4.44
C ARG A 53 -28.32 -19.72 -3.47
N GLN A 54 -27.16 -19.64 -2.85
CA GLN A 54 -26.64 -20.65 -1.92
C GLN A 54 -26.43 -20.00 -0.55
N LEU A 55 -26.97 -20.65 0.49
CA LEU A 55 -26.72 -20.24 1.87
C LEU A 55 -25.23 -20.42 2.18
N ARG A 56 -24.55 -19.30 2.42
CA ARG A 56 -23.19 -19.33 2.97
C ARG A 56 -23.30 -19.48 4.48
N LEU A 57 -22.66 -20.50 5.02
CA LEU A 57 -22.62 -20.73 6.46
C LEU A 57 -21.26 -20.28 7.02
N PHE A 58 -21.24 -19.76 8.24
CA PHE A 58 -20.02 -19.48 8.99
C PHE A 58 -20.11 -20.07 10.40
N PRO A 59 -19.00 -20.53 10.99
CA PRO A 59 -19.01 -21.15 12.31
C PRO A 59 -19.18 -20.09 13.41
N CYS A 60 -19.97 -20.43 14.43
CA CYS A 60 -20.04 -19.74 15.71
C CYS A 60 -19.69 -20.76 16.81
N HIS A 61 -18.54 -20.58 17.43
CA HIS A 61 -18.11 -21.41 18.56
C HIS A 61 -18.73 -20.88 19.84
N ILE A 62 -19.33 -21.78 20.61
CA ILE A 62 -20.10 -21.47 21.81
C ILE A 62 -19.50 -22.21 23.00
N ARG A 63 -19.35 -21.52 24.12
CA ARG A 63 -18.94 -22.06 25.42
C ARG A 63 -20.02 -21.74 26.44
N ARG A 64 -20.46 -22.73 27.22
CA ARG A 64 -21.43 -22.54 28.29
C ARG A 64 -20.84 -23.02 29.61
N THR A 65 -21.05 -22.23 30.65
CA THR A 65 -20.65 -22.58 32.02
C THR A 65 -21.62 -21.96 33.03
N THR A 66 -21.66 -22.55 34.22
CA THR A 66 -22.48 -22.08 35.34
C THR A 66 -21.58 -21.77 36.52
N LEU A 67 -21.68 -20.55 37.02
CA LEU A 67 -20.96 -20.09 38.20
C LEU A 67 -21.87 -20.22 39.41
N PRO A 68 -21.51 -21.04 40.42
CA PRO A 68 -22.36 -21.24 41.59
C PRO A 68 -22.37 -19.99 42.46
N ALA A 69 -23.49 -19.77 43.16
CA ALA A 69 -23.58 -18.73 44.18
C ALA A 69 -22.47 -18.90 45.24
N GLY A 70 -21.92 -17.78 45.72
CA GLY A 70 -20.81 -17.75 46.67
C GLY A 70 -19.42 -17.88 46.03
N HIS A 71 -19.32 -18.32 44.77
CA HIS A 71 -18.06 -18.25 44.05
C HIS A 71 -17.70 -16.78 43.82
N VAL A 72 -16.50 -16.36 44.23
CA VAL A 72 -16.02 -15.00 43.96
C VAL A 72 -16.94 -13.91 44.59
N GLY A 73 -17.60 -14.23 45.70
CA GLY A 73 -18.49 -13.29 46.40
C GLY A 73 -19.79 -12.97 45.65
N GLN A 74 -20.19 -13.79 44.68
CA GLN A 74 -21.46 -13.63 43.98
C GLN A 74 -22.64 -14.04 44.86
N ALA A 75 -23.67 -13.19 44.94
CA ALA A 75 -24.86 -13.46 45.75
C ALA A 75 -25.81 -14.50 45.13
N GLU A 76 -25.78 -14.66 43.81
CA GLU A 76 -26.64 -15.58 43.06
C GLU A 76 -25.83 -16.40 42.06
N GLU A 77 -26.36 -17.56 41.70
CA GLU A 77 -25.86 -18.41 40.62
C GLU A 77 -25.97 -17.68 39.27
N GLN A 78 -24.90 -17.75 38.47
CA GLN A 78 -24.83 -17.12 37.16
C GLN A 78 -24.64 -18.15 36.06
N GLU A 79 -25.38 -17.99 34.98
CA GLU A 79 -25.24 -18.80 33.78
C GLU A 79 -24.60 -17.96 32.69
N VAL A 80 -23.51 -18.46 32.10
CA VAL A 80 -22.73 -17.73 31.09
C VAL A 80 -22.74 -18.51 29.79
N LEU A 81 -23.29 -17.89 28.74
CA LEU A 81 -23.20 -18.37 27.37
C LEU A 81 -22.27 -17.42 26.60
N ALA A 82 -21.10 -17.89 26.22
CA ALA A 82 -20.16 -17.15 25.38
C ALA A 82 -20.24 -17.65 23.93
N GLY A 83 -20.30 -16.73 22.98
CA GLY A 83 -20.31 -17.02 21.55
C GLY A 83 -19.31 -16.17 20.79
N GLU A 84 -18.58 -16.78 19.87
CA GLU A 84 -17.62 -16.09 19.01
C GLU A 84 -18.30 -15.48 17.78
N VAL A 85 -17.99 -14.21 17.50
CA VAL A 85 -18.33 -13.54 16.25
C VAL A 85 -17.17 -13.73 15.27
N TYR A 86 -17.21 -14.82 14.51
CA TYR A 86 -16.15 -15.15 13.56
C TYR A 86 -16.31 -14.40 12.23
N TRP A 87 -15.28 -13.63 11.85
CA TRP A 87 -15.28 -12.83 10.62
C TRP A 87 -14.01 -12.97 9.77
N SER A 88 -12.96 -13.66 10.23
CA SER A 88 -11.67 -13.71 9.52
C SER A 88 -11.68 -14.44 8.18
N ASP A 89 -12.62 -15.37 7.94
CA ASP A 89 -12.84 -15.99 6.61
C ASP A 89 -13.27 -14.98 5.53
N LEU A 90 -13.74 -13.79 5.93
CA LEU A 90 -14.02 -12.71 5.00
C LEU A 90 -12.75 -12.08 4.41
N SER A 91 -11.61 -12.30 5.07
CA SER A 91 -10.32 -11.80 4.64
C SER A 91 -9.21 -12.81 4.96
N PRO A 92 -9.18 -13.96 4.26
CA PRO A 92 -8.23 -15.02 4.54
C PRO A 92 -6.80 -14.56 4.22
N ALA A 93 -5.85 -14.87 5.10
CA ALA A 93 -4.43 -14.63 4.82
C ALA A 93 -3.99 -15.42 3.56
N PRO A 94 -3.24 -14.82 2.62
CA PRO A 94 -2.77 -15.53 1.44
C PRO A 94 -1.80 -16.65 1.84
N ARG A 95 -1.92 -17.82 1.19
CA ARG A 95 -1.05 -18.98 1.43
C ARG A 95 -0.08 -19.18 0.26
N GLY A 96 1.21 -19.18 0.56
CA GLY A 96 2.29 -19.36 -0.41
C GLY A 96 2.70 -18.08 -1.13
N ALA A 97 3.94 -18.05 -1.61
CA ALA A 97 4.60 -16.83 -2.07
C ALA A 97 3.91 -16.13 -3.26
N VAL A 98 3.35 -16.88 -4.21
CA VAL A 98 2.64 -16.30 -5.37
C VAL A 98 1.36 -15.59 -4.91
N ALA A 99 0.57 -16.24 -4.04
CA ALA A 99 -0.62 -15.64 -3.47
C ALA A 99 -0.28 -14.40 -2.63
N THR A 100 0.80 -14.46 -1.84
CA THR A 100 1.30 -13.31 -1.06
C THR A 100 1.75 -12.16 -1.97
N GLY A 101 2.43 -12.45 -3.08
CA GLY A 101 2.83 -11.42 -4.05
C GLY A 101 1.64 -10.76 -4.75
N LEU A 102 0.63 -11.54 -5.14
CA LEU A 102 -0.62 -11.01 -5.69
C LEU A 102 -1.42 -10.20 -4.66
N ASP A 103 -1.43 -10.64 -3.39
CA ASP A 103 -2.10 -9.92 -2.31
C ASP A 103 -1.37 -8.63 -1.93
N LEU A 104 -0.03 -8.61 -1.99
CA LEU A 104 0.77 -7.38 -1.88
C LEU A 104 0.38 -6.38 -2.98
N LEU A 105 0.34 -6.84 -4.24
CA LEU A 105 -0.08 -6.00 -5.36
C LEU A 105 -1.49 -5.47 -5.13
N ARG A 106 -2.44 -6.33 -4.73
CA ARG A 106 -3.81 -5.94 -4.40
C ARG A 106 -3.87 -4.93 -3.25
N THR A 107 -3.02 -5.09 -2.23
CA THR A 107 -2.96 -4.19 -1.08
C THR A 107 -2.47 -2.80 -1.51
N VAL A 108 -1.40 -2.72 -2.30
CA VAL A 108 -0.93 -1.45 -2.91
C VAL A 108 -2.04 -0.82 -3.75
N LEU A 109 -2.78 -1.64 -4.51
CA LEU A 109 -3.92 -1.21 -5.31
C LEU A 109 -5.16 -0.82 -4.47
N THR A 110 -5.23 -1.17 -3.19
CA THR A 110 -6.34 -0.81 -2.30
C THR A 110 -6.02 0.45 -1.49
N LEU A 111 -4.74 0.77 -1.28
CA LEU A 111 -4.28 2.01 -0.65
C LEU A 111 -4.84 3.27 -1.35
N GLY A 112 -5.11 3.20 -2.66
CA GLY A 112 -5.75 4.30 -3.39
C GLY A 112 -7.10 4.69 -2.80
N TYR A 113 -7.91 3.71 -2.39
CA TYR A 113 -9.18 3.97 -1.71
C TYR A 113 -8.99 4.58 -0.33
N LEU A 114 -7.96 4.15 0.39
CA LEU A 114 -7.65 4.69 1.70
C LEU A 114 -7.26 6.18 1.62
N ALA A 115 -6.53 6.58 0.58
CA ALA A 115 -6.19 7.99 0.33
C ALA A 115 -7.44 8.82 -0.02
N LEU A 116 -8.33 8.30 -0.88
CA LEU A 116 -9.59 8.95 -1.25
C LEU A 116 -10.54 9.11 -0.05
N ASP A 117 -10.62 8.09 0.80
CA ASP A 117 -11.48 8.13 1.99
C ASP A 117 -10.89 9.03 3.08
N ASN A 118 -9.56 8.99 3.30
CA ASN A 118 -8.95 9.88 4.29
C ASN A 118 -9.10 11.35 3.90
N VAL A 119 -8.94 11.71 2.61
CA VAL A 119 -9.09 13.11 2.19
C VAL A 119 -10.54 13.61 2.24
N SER A 120 -11.53 12.70 2.27
CA SER A 120 -12.95 13.03 2.37
C SER A 120 -13.52 12.94 3.79
N GLN A 121 -12.91 12.16 4.68
CA GLN A 121 -13.46 11.84 6.01
C GLN A 121 -12.58 12.27 7.19
N SER A 122 -11.51 13.01 6.94
CA SER A 122 -10.71 13.60 8.01
C SER A 122 -11.54 14.55 8.87
N VAL A 123 -11.21 14.63 10.18
CA VAL A 123 -11.86 15.52 11.16
C VAL A 123 -11.99 16.95 10.62
N GLU A 124 -10.91 17.45 10.03
CA GLU A 124 -10.90 18.73 9.32
C GLU A 124 -11.05 18.48 7.83
N PRO A 125 -12.03 19.10 7.15
CA PRO A 125 -12.19 18.91 5.72
C PRO A 125 -10.95 19.41 4.97
N ALA A 126 -10.39 18.56 4.14
CA ALA A 126 -9.25 18.94 3.31
C ALA A 126 -9.65 20.03 2.30
N HIS A 127 -8.72 20.94 2.02
CA HIS A 127 -8.90 21.99 1.03
C HIS A 127 -9.33 21.38 -0.33
N ARG A 128 -10.23 22.05 -1.06
CA ARG A 128 -10.78 21.54 -2.34
C ARG A 128 -9.70 21.13 -3.35
N TRP A 129 -8.61 21.90 -3.42
CA TRP A 129 -7.46 21.59 -4.27
C TRP A 129 -6.72 20.34 -3.84
N ILE A 130 -6.55 20.11 -2.53
CA ILE A 130 -5.93 18.89 -2.02
C ILE A 130 -6.79 17.68 -2.41
N ARG A 131 -8.12 17.77 -2.23
CA ARG A 131 -9.05 16.72 -2.67
C ARG A 131 -8.88 16.45 -4.17
N ALA A 132 -8.92 17.48 -5.01
CA ALA A 132 -8.72 17.33 -6.45
C ALA A 132 -7.37 16.71 -6.81
N LEU A 133 -6.29 17.09 -6.12
CA LEU A 133 -4.95 16.55 -6.37
C LEU A 133 -4.81 15.09 -5.92
N VAL A 134 -5.40 14.68 -4.79
CA VAL A 134 -5.45 13.25 -4.40
C VAL A 134 -6.18 12.44 -5.46
N HIS A 135 -7.32 12.93 -5.95
CA HIS A 135 -8.08 12.29 -7.02
C HIS A 135 -7.28 12.20 -8.31
N LEU A 136 -6.62 13.29 -8.71
CA LEU A 136 -5.77 13.33 -9.90
C LEU A 136 -4.59 12.36 -9.76
N PHE A 137 -3.92 12.31 -8.61
CA PHE A 137 -2.83 11.38 -8.34
C PHE A 137 -3.30 9.93 -8.48
N VAL A 138 -4.39 9.57 -7.80
CA VAL A 138 -4.98 8.22 -7.88
C VAL A 138 -5.37 7.93 -9.32
N TRP A 139 -5.99 8.87 -10.04
CA TRP A 139 -6.33 8.67 -11.45
C TRP A 139 -5.08 8.44 -12.32
N ILE A 140 -4.04 9.26 -12.22
CA ILE A 140 -2.78 9.08 -12.96
C ILE A 140 -2.19 7.70 -12.66
N PHE A 141 -2.19 7.30 -11.39
CA PHE A 141 -1.63 6.02 -10.98
C PHE A 141 -2.40 4.83 -11.60
N TYR A 142 -3.74 4.80 -11.46
CA TYR A 142 -4.53 3.65 -11.92
C TYR A 142 -4.90 3.70 -13.40
N ALA A 143 -5.04 4.88 -14.01
CA ALA A 143 -5.42 5.00 -15.42
C ALA A 143 -4.22 5.07 -16.36
N LEU A 144 -3.04 5.48 -15.88
CA LEU A 144 -1.83 5.61 -16.70
C LEU A 144 -0.72 4.68 -16.20
N ILE A 145 -0.16 4.91 -15.00
CA ILE A 145 1.06 4.20 -14.53
C ILE A 145 0.88 2.68 -14.50
N ALA A 146 -0.17 2.19 -13.84
CA ALA A 146 -0.39 0.76 -13.69
C ALA A 146 -0.76 0.07 -15.02
N PRO A 147 -1.70 0.58 -15.83
CA PRO A 147 -2.01 0.02 -17.15
C PRO A 147 -0.82 0.01 -18.11
N MET A 148 -0.02 1.07 -18.10
CA MET A 148 1.17 1.20 -18.93
C MET A 148 2.20 0.12 -18.60
N ASN A 149 2.47 -0.13 -17.32
CA ASN A 149 3.33 -1.25 -16.89
C ASN A 149 2.72 -2.61 -17.25
N ALA A 150 1.41 -2.79 -17.12
CA ALA A 150 0.74 -4.03 -17.51
C ALA A 150 0.82 -4.29 -19.02
N LEU A 151 0.67 -3.26 -19.85
CA LEU A 151 0.82 -3.37 -21.30
C LEU A 151 2.26 -3.65 -21.71
N LEU A 152 3.24 -3.01 -21.06
CA LEU A 152 4.65 -3.35 -21.27
C LEU A 152 4.92 -4.80 -20.92
N LEU A 153 4.47 -5.27 -19.76
CA LEU A 153 4.64 -6.67 -19.35
C LEU A 153 3.98 -7.63 -20.33
N LEU A 154 2.77 -7.31 -20.81
CA LEU A 154 2.08 -8.11 -21.82
C LEU A 154 2.84 -8.14 -23.15
N GLY A 155 3.28 -6.98 -23.64
CA GLY A 155 4.12 -6.89 -24.84
C GLY A 155 5.42 -7.66 -24.70
N SER A 156 6.03 -7.60 -23.52
CA SER A 156 7.23 -8.35 -23.16
C SER A 156 7.04 -9.86 -23.28
N ILE A 157 5.93 -10.36 -22.73
CA ILE A 157 5.56 -11.78 -22.80
C ILE A 157 5.27 -12.21 -24.25
N LEU A 158 4.59 -11.37 -25.03
CA LEU A 158 4.34 -11.65 -26.45
C LEU A 158 5.65 -11.74 -27.25
N MET A 159 6.58 -10.81 -27.04
CA MET A 159 7.91 -10.85 -27.69
C MET A 159 8.71 -12.09 -27.29
N LEU A 160 8.68 -12.50 -26.01
CA LEU A 160 9.29 -13.75 -25.57
C LEU A 160 8.66 -14.98 -26.24
N THR A 161 7.33 -14.99 -26.33
CA THR A 161 6.58 -16.11 -26.94
C THR A 161 6.94 -16.27 -28.41
N ASP A 162 7.01 -15.17 -29.15
CA ASP A 162 7.41 -15.14 -30.56
C ASP A 162 8.88 -15.57 -30.75
N SER A 163 9.77 -15.11 -29.87
CA SER A 163 11.20 -15.41 -29.97
C SER A 163 11.55 -16.86 -29.62
N PHE A 164 10.86 -17.46 -28.63
CA PHE A 164 11.29 -18.72 -28.02
C PHE A 164 10.29 -19.88 -28.11
N ILE A 165 8.98 -19.62 -28.18
CA ILE A 165 7.95 -20.67 -28.06
C ILE A 165 7.35 -20.99 -29.43
N ILE A 166 6.85 -19.96 -30.11
CA ILE A 166 6.24 -20.07 -31.43
C ILE A 166 7.05 -19.15 -32.33
N ARG A 167 8.08 -19.70 -32.98
CA ARG A 167 8.80 -18.97 -34.03
C ARG A 167 7.81 -18.74 -35.17
N LEU A 168 7.09 -17.63 -35.16
CA LEU A 168 6.16 -17.33 -36.23
C LEU A 168 6.91 -17.13 -37.56
N GLY A 169 8.22 -16.86 -37.49
CA GLY A 169 9.14 -16.77 -38.62
C GLY A 169 9.99 -15.51 -38.47
N PRO A 170 11.22 -15.46 -39.00
CA PRO A 170 12.07 -14.27 -38.91
C PRO A 170 11.44 -13.01 -39.54
N ASP A 171 10.40 -13.16 -40.38
CA ASP A 171 9.78 -12.09 -41.17
C ASP A 171 8.26 -11.89 -40.96
N THR A 172 7.57 -12.73 -40.18
CA THR A 172 6.10 -12.84 -40.27
C THR A 172 5.32 -11.88 -39.37
N LEU A 173 5.86 -11.48 -38.23
CA LEU A 173 5.29 -10.40 -37.42
C LEU A 173 6.26 -9.23 -37.40
N GLN A 174 6.24 -8.46 -38.48
CA GLN A 174 6.81 -7.11 -38.49
C GLN A 174 6.36 -6.38 -37.22
N GLY A 175 7.27 -5.65 -36.58
CA GLY A 175 7.01 -5.03 -35.28
C GLY A 175 5.71 -4.26 -35.20
N ALA A 176 5.34 -3.55 -36.27
CA ALA A 176 4.08 -2.82 -36.40
C ALA A 176 2.84 -3.71 -36.21
N THR A 177 2.86 -4.93 -36.74
CA THR A 177 1.79 -5.92 -36.59
C THR A 177 1.71 -6.43 -35.17
N LEU A 178 2.84 -6.75 -34.53
CA LEU A 178 2.86 -7.17 -33.11
C LEU A 178 2.28 -6.06 -32.20
N MET A 179 2.63 -4.81 -32.47
CA MET A 179 2.10 -3.65 -31.74
C MET A 179 0.60 -3.48 -31.97
N ALA A 180 0.14 -3.57 -33.23
CA ALA A 180 -1.28 -3.54 -33.54
C ALA A 180 -2.04 -4.67 -32.83
N MET A 181 -1.48 -5.89 -32.81
CA MET A 181 -2.05 -7.03 -32.09
C MET A 181 -2.12 -6.79 -30.57
N LEU A 182 -1.04 -6.32 -29.95
CA LEU A 182 -1.02 -5.99 -28.53
C LEU A 182 -2.10 -4.95 -28.18
N GLY A 183 -2.18 -3.87 -28.98
CA GLY A 183 -3.20 -2.84 -28.82
C GLY A 183 -4.62 -3.38 -29.00
N ALA A 184 -4.84 -4.21 -30.03
CA ALA A 184 -6.13 -4.86 -30.28
C ALA A 184 -6.53 -5.81 -29.14
N ILE A 185 -5.60 -6.59 -28.60
CA ILE A 185 -5.84 -7.47 -27.44
C ILE A 185 -6.25 -6.62 -26.22
N ALA A 186 -5.52 -5.54 -25.93
CA ALA A 186 -5.84 -4.66 -24.81
C ALA A 186 -7.22 -4.01 -24.95
N VAL A 187 -7.58 -3.53 -26.15
CA VAL A 187 -8.92 -3.00 -26.44
C VAL A 187 -9.97 -4.09 -26.30
N ALA A 188 -9.74 -5.28 -26.84
CA ALA A 188 -10.66 -6.41 -26.72
C ALA A 188 -10.89 -6.81 -25.26
N LEU A 189 -9.82 -6.87 -24.46
CA LEU A 189 -9.91 -7.12 -23.01
C LEU A 189 -10.75 -6.05 -22.30
N HIS A 190 -10.53 -4.77 -22.62
CA HIS A 190 -11.36 -3.67 -22.11
C HIS A 190 -12.83 -3.84 -22.49
N LEU A 191 -13.15 -4.15 -23.74
CA LEU A 191 -14.52 -4.31 -24.22
C LEU A 191 -15.19 -5.54 -23.60
N VAL A 192 -14.51 -6.69 -23.56
CA VAL A 192 -15.00 -7.91 -22.90
C VAL A 192 -15.28 -7.64 -21.44
N TRP A 193 -14.37 -6.97 -20.74
CA TRP A 193 -14.61 -6.57 -19.37
C TRP A 193 -15.83 -5.65 -19.28
N ARG A 194 -15.89 -4.58 -20.09
CA ARG A 194 -16.97 -3.58 -20.04
C ARG A 194 -18.35 -4.16 -20.30
N TYR A 195 -18.48 -5.11 -21.24
CA TYR A 195 -19.78 -5.64 -21.69
C TYR A 195 -20.16 -6.98 -21.07
N ARG A 196 -19.20 -7.82 -20.65
CA ARG A 196 -19.49 -9.17 -20.12
C ARG A 196 -19.13 -9.37 -18.66
N LEU A 197 -18.04 -8.77 -18.18
CA LEU A 197 -17.52 -9.07 -16.83
C LEU A 197 -17.86 -7.97 -15.81
N ARG A 198 -18.00 -6.72 -16.27
CA ARG A 198 -18.24 -5.56 -15.42
C ARG A 198 -19.57 -5.72 -14.71
N ARG A 199 -19.48 -5.88 -13.40
CA ARG A 199 -20.64 -5.85 -12.49
C ARG A 199 -20.99 -4.40 -12.16
N PRO A 200 -22.25 -4.08 -11.83
CA PRO A 200 -22.61 -2.75 -11.30
C PRO A 200 -21.76 -2.34 -10.09
N GLU A 201 -21.32 -3.33 -9.32
CA GLU A 201 -20.48 -3.19 -8.13
C GLU A 201 -18.98 -3.04 -8.42
N SER A 202 -18.54 -3.12 -9.69
CA SER A 202 -17.10 -3.05 -10.02
C SER A 202 -16.48 -1.78 -9.46
N SER A 203 -15.31 -1.92 -8.85
CA SER A 203 -14.68 -0.86 -8.07
C SER A 203 -14.21 0.30 -8.97
N TYR A 204 -14.29 1.56 -8.51
CA TYR A 204 -13.77 2.72 -9.26
C TYR A 204 -12.34 2.57 -9.79
N LEU A 205 -11.40 2.07 -8.97
CA LEU A 205 -10.02 1.88 -9.36
C LEU A 205 -9.87 0.81 -10.45
N GLU A 206 -10.67 -0.26 -10.39
CA GLU A 206 -10.77 -1.25 -11.47
C GLU A 206 -11.30 -0.60 -12.75
N ARG A 207 -12.31 0.28 -12.67
CA ARG A 207 -12.81 1.02 -13.84
C ARG A 207 -11.73 1.92 -14.44
N CYS A 208 -10.98 2.66 -13.60
CA CYS A 208 -9.86 3.49 -14.04
C CYS A 208 -8.78 2.65 -14.72
N PHE A 209 -8.40 1.52 -14.10
CA PHE A 209 -7.41 0.60 -14.65
C PHE A 209 -7.84 0.04 -16.00
N MET A 210 -9.05 -0.50 -16.10
CA MET A 210 -9.55 -1.05 -17.36
C MET A 210 -9.76 0.02 -18.42
N ALA A 211 -10.18 1.23 -18.06
CA ALA A 211 -10.25 2.36 -18.98
C ALA A 211 -8.84 2.75 -19.48
N GLY A 212 -7.84 2.74 -18.61
CA GLY A 212 -6.44 2.95 -18.98
C GLY A 212 -5.90 1.89 -19.93
N ILE A 213 -6.17 0.59 -19.66
CA ILE A 213 -5.83 -0.52 -20.57
C ILE A 213 -6.47 -0.32 -21.94
N GLY A 214 -7.75 0.04 -21.99
CA GLY A 214 -8.46 0.30 -23.24
C GLY A 214 -7.93 1.52 -23.99
N GLY A 215 -7.68 2.64 -23.30
CA GLY A 215 -7.20 3.89 -23.88
C GLY A 215 -5.76 3.78 -24.40
N LEU A 216 -4.83 3.28 -23.57
CA LEU A 216 -3.44 3.05 -23.99
C LEU A 216 -3.37 1.95 -25.06
N GLY A 217 -4.18 0.89 -24.94
CA GLY A 217 -4.29 -0.15 -25.96
C GLY A 217 -4.76 0.40 -27.32
N ALA A 218 -5.75 1.29 -27.32
CA ALA A 218 -6.20 1.97 -28.55
C ALA A 218 -5.10 2.84 -29.15
N LEU A 219 -4.35 3.59 -28.33
CA LEU A 219 -3.20 4.37 -28.79
C LEU A 219 -2.11 3.47 -29.41
N THR A 220 -1.78 2.34 -28.76
CA THR A 220 -0.82 1.36 -29.28
C THR A 220 -1.31 0.73 -30.59
N LEU A 221 -2.61 0.42 -30.70
CA LEU A 221 -3.22 -0.10 -31.92
C LEU A 221 -3.11 0.91 -33.08
N ILE A 222 -3.52 2.16 -32.84
CA ILE A 222 -3.46 3.21 -33.85
C ILE A 222 -2.02 3.45 -34.29
N ALA A 223 -1.07 3.52 -33.35
CA ALA A 223 0.34 3.68 -33.66
C ALA A 223 0.87 2.51 -34.51
N GLY A 224 0.57 1.26 -34.14
CA GLY A 224 0.97 0.08 -34.89
C GLY A 224 0.40 0.07 -36.32
N LEU A 225 -0.89 0.42 -36.48
CA LEU A 225 -1.53 0.54 -37.79
C LEU A 225 -0.93 1.69 -38.62
N MET A 226 -0.66 2.85 -38.02
CA MET A 226 -0.04 3.97 -38.72
C MET A 226 1.36 3.62 -39.24
N VAL A 227 2.18 2.95 -38.42
CA VAL A 227 3.51 2.47 -38.85
C VAL A 227 3.37 1.44 -39.97
N ARG A 228 2.44 0.48 -39.84
CA ARG A 228 2.19 -0.56 -40.86
C ARG A 228 1.74 0.04 -42.19
N LEU A 229 0.86 1.05 -42.17
CA LEU A 229 0.37 1.72 -43.38
C LEU A 229 1.43 2.66 -43.99
N ALA A 230 2.28 3.26 -43.16
CA ALA A 230 3.38 4.11 -43.60
C ALA A 230 4.51 3.33 -44.30
N LEU A 231 4.63 2.04 -44.00
CA LEU A 231 5.62 1.12 -44.56
C LEU A 231 4.89 0.10 -45.45
N PRO A 232 4.49 0.45 -46.69
CA PRO A 232 3.92 -0.53 -47.59
C PRO A 232 4.90 -1.70 -47.72
N ASP A 233 4.37 -2.92 -47.67
CA ASP A 233 5.13 -4.16 -47.82
C ASP A 233 6.22 -3.95 -48.87
N ARG A 234 7.49 -4.15 -48.48
CA ARG A 234 8.57 -4.21 -49.46
C ARG A 234 8.08 -5.21 -50.51
N PRO A 235 7.89 -4.81 -51.77
CA PRO A 235 7.46 -5.77 -52.77
C PRO A 235 8.59 -6.78 -52.92
N GLU A 236 8.48 -7.91 -52.22
CA GLU A 236 9.30 -9.10 -52.48
C GLU A 236 9.01 -9.67 -53.86
N LEU A 237 7.88 -9.27 -54.45
CA LEU A 237 7.65 -9.38 -55.88
C LEU A 237 8.53 -8.34 -56.60
N ALA A 238 9.82 -8.67 -56.71
CA ALA A 238 10.54 -8.34 -57.92
C ALA A 238 9.65 -8.78 -59.08
N VAL A 239 9.08 -7.82 -59.80
CA VAL A 239 8.43 -8.11 -61.08
C VAL A 239 9.54 -8.67 -61.93
N ILE A 240 9.61 -10.00 -62.04
CA ILE A 240 10.50 -10.66 -62.98
C ILE A 240 9.94 -10.22 -64.34
N ASP A 241 10.60 -9.27 -64.98
CA ASP A 241 10.35 -8.99 -66.38
C ASP A 241 10.70 -10.29 -67.13
N LEU A 242 9.66 -11.02 -67.54
CA LEU A 242 9.80 -12.28 -68.25
C LEU A 242 10.57 -12.10 -69.57
N ASN A 243 10.65 -10.87 -70.08
CA ASN A 243 11.39 -10.54 -71.31
C ASN A 243 12.82 -10.04 -71.04
N ASN A 244 13.18 -9.72 -69.80
CA ASN A 244 14.52 -9.29 -69.44
C ASN A 244 14.87 -9.68 -67.98
N PRO A 245 15.25 -10.94 -67.73
CA PRO A 245 15.60 -11.41 -66.39
C PRO A 245 16.84 -10.73 -65.77
N GLN A 246 17.54 -9.84 -66.51
CA GLN A 246 18.63 -9.03 -65.98
C GLN A 246 18.23 -7.58 -65.62
N ALA A 247 17.03 -7.12 -66.00
CA ALA A 247 16.55 -5.78 -65.65
C ALA A 247 15.92 -5.78 -64.24
N TYR A 248 16.75 -5.93 -63.21
CA TYR A 248 16.35 -5.56 -61.85
C TYR A 248 16.18 -4.05 -61.79
N MET A 249 14.95 -3.54 -61.95
CA MET A 249 14.65 -2.19 -61.47
C MET A 249 14.57 -2.25 -59.94
N PRO A 250 15.51 -1.62 -59.20
CA PRO A 250 15.36 -1.52 -57.75
C PRO A 250 14.06 -0.77 -57.47
N ALA A 251 13.17 -1.36 -56.69
CA ALA A 251 11.98 -0.67 -56.22
C ALA A 251 12.43 0.62 -55.53
N ILE A 252 11.98 1.78 -56.02
CA ILE A 252 12.30 3.08 -55.42
C ILE A 252 11.81 3.01 -53.96
N PRO A 253 12.72 3.06 -52.97
CA PRO A 253 12.32 3.01 -51.58
C PRO A 253 11.43 4.23 -51.33
N ARG A 254 10.18 4.01 -50.90
CA ARG A 254 9.39 5.13 -50.37
C ARG A 254 10.05 5.56 -49.07
N GLU A 255 10.44 6.82 -49.01
CA GLU A 255 10.95 7.39 -47.77
C GLU A 255 9.85 7.31 -46.70
N PRO A 256 10.20 6.90 -45.46
CA PRO A 256 9.24 6.92 -44.37
C PRO A 256 8.71 8.35 -44.17
N PRO A 257 7.46 8.52 -43.72
CA PRO A 257 6.94 9.85 -43.43
C PRO A 257 7.82 10.54 -42.39
N PHE A 258 7.97 11.86 -42.51
CA PHE A 258 8.88 12.67 -41.70
C PHE A 258 8.81 12.38 -40.19
N TRP A 259 7.60 12.18 -39.64
CA TRP A 259 7.44 11.89 -38.21
C TRP A 259 8.04 10.55 -37.80
N LEU A 260 7.97 9.52 -38.65
CA LEU A 260 8.52 8.20 -38.38
C LEU A 260 10.04 8.21 -38.55
N ASP A 261 10.53 8.89 -39.57
CA ASP A 261 11.96 9.13 -39.77
C ASP A 261 12.57 9.90 -38.59
N TRP A 262 11.91 10.95 -38.13
CA TRP A 262 12.30 11.71 -36.94
C TRP A 262 12.31 10.82 -35.69
N LEU A 263 11.26 10.01 -35.47
CA LEU A 263 11.17 9.10 -34.33
C LEU A 263 12.30 8.05 -34.35
N ARG A 264 12.58 7.46 -35.52
CA ARG A 264 13.70 6.53 -35.72
C ARG A 264 15.02 7.21 -35.41
N LYS A 265 15.30 8.38 -36.00
CA LYS A 265 16.53 9.14 -35.76
C LYS A 265 16.69 9.53 -34.28
N ALA A 266 15.63 9.98 -33.62
CA ALA A 266 15.64 10.31 -32.20
C ALA A 266 15.91 9.08 -31.31
N SER A 267 15.32 7.92 -31.64
CA SER A 267 15.58 6.67 -30.94
C SER A 267 17.02 6.16 -31.14
N CYS A 268 17.62 6.41 -32.32
CA CYS A 268 18.99 6.00 -32.62
C CYS A 268 20.06 6.94 -32.08
N GLY A 269 19.74 8.20 -31.79
CA GLY A 269 20.66 9.14 -31.16
C GLY A 269 20.74 9.01 -29.63
N SER A 270 19.77 8.35 -29.00
CA SER A 270 19.62 8.31 -27.54
C SER A 270 19.94 6.98 -26.89
N VAL A 271 20.17 5.93 -27.69
CA VAL A 271 20.39 4.58 -27.19
C VAL A 271 21.54 3.94 -27.96
N ASP A 272 22.43 3.24 -27.27
CA ASP A 272 23.54 2.45 -27.85
C ASP A 272 23.01 1.20 -28.60
N LEU A 273 21.87 1.31 -29.30
CA LEU A 273 21.17 0.20 -29.94
C LEU A 273 21.89 -0.23 -31.21
N THR A 274 22.52 -1.40 -31.18
CA THR A 274 22.72 -2.23 -32.38
C THR A 274 21.40 -2.48 -33.15
N ALA A 275 20.24 -2.42 -32.47
CA ALA A 275 18.92 -2.52 -33.10
C ALA A 275 18.61 -1.39 -34.10
N CYS A 276 19.19 -0.20 -33.93
CA CYS A 276 19.06 0.89 -34.90
C CYS A 276 19.75 0.60 -36.24
N TRP A 277 20.68 -0.35 -36.26
CA TRP A 277 21.37 -0.78 -37.47
C TRP A 277 20.60 -1.89 -38.20
N ASN A 278 19.54 -2.44 -37.60
CA ASN A 278 18.66 -3.41 -38.25
C ASN A 278 17.31 -2.76 -38.62
N PRO A 279 17.06 -2.51 -39.91
CA PRO A 279 15.82 -1.89 -40.39
C PRO A 279 14.53 -2.63 -39.99
N ALA A 280 14.59 -3.94 -39.70
CA ALA A 280 13.43 -4.72 -39.30
C ALA A 280 12.88 -4.33 -37.92
N TYR A 281 13.68 -3.67 -37.09
CA TYR A 281 13.38 -3.45 -35.67
C TYR A 281 13.42 -1.98 -35.24
N GLN A 282 13.84 -1.07 -36.13
CA GLN A 282 13.83 0.38 -35.87
C GLN A 282 12.47 0.89 -35.39
N ASP A 283 11.37 0.32 -35.89
CA ASP A 283 10.02 0.74 -35.50
C ASP A 283 9.63 0.31 -34.09
N ILE A 284 10.03 -0.90 -33.68
CA ILE A 284 9.80 -1.40 -32.32
C ILE A 284 10.61 -0.55 -31.34
N ALA A 285 11.88 -0.29 -31.66
CA ALA A 285 12.76 0.53 -30.85
C ALA A 285 12.21 1.95 -30.68
N ALA A 286 11.78 2.58 -31.77
CA ALA A 286 11.26 3.94 -31.74
C ALA A 286 9.97 4.07 -30.92
N LEU A 287 9.09 3.06 -30.97
CA LEU A 287 7.83 3.07 -30.20
C LEU A 287 8.00 2.70 -28.73
N LEU A 288 8.84 1.72 -28.40
CA LEU A 288 9.17 1.45 -26.99
C LEU A 288 9.85 2.65 -26.34
N TRP A 289 10.65 3.38 -27.11
CA TRP A 289 11.26 4.62 -26.67
C TRP A 289 10.20 5.71 -26.42
N ALA A 290 9.23 5.87 -27.33
CA ALA A 290 8.14 6.82 -27.17
C ALA A 290 7.28 6.48 -25.94
N PHE A 291 7.03 5.20 -25.72
CA PHE A 291 6.31 4.70 -24.55
C PHE A 291 7.08 4.94 -23.25
N THR A 292 8.39 4.80 -23.30
CA THR A 292 9.29 5.10 -22.18
C THR A 292 9.30 6.59 -21.86
N MET A 293 9.28 7.47 -22.85
CA MET A 293 9.11 8.91 -22.67
C MET A 293 7.75 9.25 -22.07
N LEU A 294 6.67 8.67 -22.60
CA LEU A 294 5.33 8.83 -22.03
C LEU A 294 5.29 8.37 -20.56
N MET A 295 5.96 7.26 -20.26
CA MET A 295 6.09 6.77 -18.90
C MET A 295 6.83 7.75 -18.01
N ALA A 296 8.00 8.22 -18.41
CA ALA A 296 8.78 9.21 -17.67
C ALA A 296 7.99 10.50 -17.41
N LEU A 297 7.28 11.02 -18.42
CA LEU A 297 6.42 12.20 -18.28
C LEU A 297 5.25 11.95 -17.31
N THR A 298 4.63 10.77 -17.37
CA THR A 298 3.55 10.38 -16.45
C THR A 298 4.05 10.30 -15.00
N TRP A 299 5.26 9.76 -14.80
CA TRP A 299 5.92 9.72 -13.50
C TRP A 299 6.23 11.12 -12.98
N LEU A 300 6.79 12.00 -13.81
CA LEU A 300 7.04 13.39 -13.48
C LEU A 300 5.75 14.12 -13.09
N ALA A 301 4.65 13.88 -13.81
CA ALA A 301 3.35 14.45 -13.47
C ALA A 301 2.85 13.94 -12.11
N ALA A 302 2.95 12.64 -11.83
CA ALA A 302 2.56 12.08 -10.53
C ALA A 302 3.38 12.67 -9.37
N VAL A 303 4.70 12.79 -9.54
CA VAL A 303 5.60 13.45 -8.58
C VAL A 303 5.23 14.92 -8.38
N ALA A 304 4.97 15.65 -9.46
CA ALA A 304 4.60 17.07 -9.40
C ALA A 304 3.28 17.25 -8.62
N VAL A 305 2.30 16.36 -8.83
CA VAL A 305 1.04 16.36 -8.08
C VAL A 305 1.30 16.07 -6.59
N LEU A 306 2.14 15.11 -6.25
CA LEU A 306 2.52 14.83 -4.85
C LEU A 306 3.22 16.01 -4.19
N LEU A 307 4.15 16.65 -4.91
CA LEU A 307 4.85 17.84 -4.43
C LEU A 307 3.86 18.99 -4.20
N ALA A 308 2.92 19.20 -5.12
CA ALA A 308 1.86 20.19 -4.96
C ALA A 308 0.97 19.88 -3.74
N MET A 309 0.57 18.61 -3.56
CA MET A 309 -0.19 18.18 -2.37
C MET A 309 0.57 18.47 -1.07
N PHE A 310 1.87 18.16 -1.04
CA PHE A 310 2.73 18.42 0.10
C PHE A 310 2.85 19.92 0.38
N VAL A 311 3.20 20.72 -0.62
CA VAL A 311 3.37 22.17 -0.47
C VAL A 311 2.07 22.80 0.02
N ILE A 312 0.93 22.47 -0.61
CA ILE A 312 -0.36 23.02 -0.20
C ILE A 312 -0.70 22.57 1.22
N SER A 313 -0.58 21.28 1.56
CA SER A 313 -0.87 20.79 2.91
C SER A 313 0.05 21.42 3.97
N ALA A 314 1.34 21.57 3.68
CA ALA A 314 2.27 22.20 4.60
C ALA A 314 1.95 23.69 4.77
N VAL A 315 1.72 24.42 3.68
CA VAL A 315 1.36 25.84 3.73
C VAL A 315 0.08 26.04 4.52
N THR A 316 -0.94 25.20 4.34
CA THR A 316 -2.20 25.29 5.09
C THR A 316 -2.03 24.94 6.56
N ASP A 317 -1.19 23.97 6.90
CA ASP A 317 -1.11 23.44 8.26
C ASP A 317 -0.12 24.21 9.16
N ILE A 318 0.99 24.72 8.60
CA ILE A 318 2.07 25.35 9.38
C ILE A 318 2.44 26.76 8.92
N GLY A 319 1.82 27.25 7.84
CA GLY A 319 2.12 28.57 7.25
C GLY A 319 3.32 28.54 6.30
N GLY A 320 3.38 29.55 5.41
CA GLY A 320 4.36 29.61 4.32
C GLY A 320 5.82 29.62 4.77
N LEU A 321 6.17 30.44 5.76
CA LEU A 321 7.55 30.57 6.25
C LEU A 321 8.08 29.25 6.84
N ARG A 322 7.28 28.57 7.67
CA ARG A 322 7.67 27.28 8.26
C ARG A 322 7.72 26.18 7.21
N THR A 323 6.84 26.25 6.21
CA THR A 323 6.89 25.33 5.05
C THR A 323 8.16 25.53 4.24
N ALA A 324 8.56 26.77 3.98
CA ALA A 324 9.80 27.09 3.29
C ALA A 324 11.02 26.56 4.06
N ALA A 325 11.04 26.67 5.39
CA ALA A 325 12.09 26.05 6.21
C ALA A 325 12.05 24.52 6.14
N LEU A 326 10.85 23.91 6.29
CA LEU A 326 10.65 22.47 6.31
C LEU A 326 10.99 21.80 4.98
N ALA A 327 10.68 22.43 3.86
CA ALA A 327 10.97 21.93 2.51
C ALA A 327 12.36 22.37 2.01
N GLY A 328 12.76 23.60 2.34
CA GLY A 328 13.99 24.22 1.87
C GLY A 328 15.24 23.62 2.50
N VAL A 329 15.24 23.33 3.81
CA VAL A 329 16.41 22.70 4.46
C VAL A 329 16.72 21.35 3.83
N PRO A 330 15.76 20.42 3.68
CA PRO A 330 16.04 19.11 3.11
C PRO A 330 16.34 19.16 1.62
N LEU A 331 15.68 20.03 0.86
CA LEU A 331 16.02 20.24 -0.55
C LEU A 331 17.46 20.76 -0.69
N SER A 332 17.88 21.67 0.19
CA SER A 332 19.26 22.19 0.23
C SER A 332 20.25 21.10 0.63
N VAL A 333 19.88 20.22 1.57
CA VAL A 333 20.70 19.05 1.95
C VAL A 333 20.82 18.07 0.79
N ILE A 334 19.70 17.72 0.14
CA ILE A 334 19.68 16.86 -1.04
C ILE A 334 20.56 17.47 -2.14
N LEU A 335 20.41 18.76 -2.40
CA LEU A 335 21.22 19.46 -3.39
C LEU A 335 22.71 19.47 -3.01
N ALA A 336 23.05 19.71 -1.74
CA ALA A 336 24.44 19.71 -1.28
C ALA A 336 25.08 18.30 -1.35
N ILE A 337 24.31 17.26 -1.02
CA ILE A 337 24.69 15.85 -1.23
C ILE A 337 24.96 15.60 -2.72
N GLN A 338 24.06 16.06 -3.59
CA GLN A 338 24.16 15.85 -5.03
C GLN A 338 25.29 16.64 -5.71
N LEU A 339 25.68 17.77 -5.13
CA LEU A 339 26.79 18.59 -5.62
C LEU A 339 28.15 18.18 -5.04
N SER A 340 28.20 17.15 -4.20
CA SER A 340 29.45 16.61 -3.63
C SER A 340 29.97 15.46 -4.51
N PRO A 341 30.96 15.70 -5.38
CA PRO A 341 31.32 14.77 -6.47
C PRO A 341 32.12 13.54 -6.00
N ASP A 342 32.70 13.56 -4.82
CA ASP A 342 33.60 12.54 -4.30
C ASP A 342 33.10 11.97 -2.96
N LEU A 343 33.18 10.63 -2.83
CA LEU A 343 32.74 9.88 -1.64
C LEU A 343 33.25 10.47 -0.32
N PRO A 344 34.51 10.96 -0.19
CA PRO A 344 34.98 11.60 1.04
C PRO A 344 34.19 12.85 1.42
N ARG A 345 33.81 13.71 0.46
CA ARG A 345 32.98 14.89 0.73
C ARG A 345 31.55 14.51 1.06
N LEU A 346 31.01 13.48 0.40
CA LEU A 346 29.71 12.93 0.76
C LEU A 346 29.70 12.40 2.19
N LEU A 347 30.71 11.62 2.57
CA LEU A 347 30.88 11.09 3.93
C LEU A 347 31.10 12.21 4.94
N LEU A 348 31.88 13.24 4.60
CA LEU A 348 32.06 14.42 5.44
C LEU A 348 30.75 15.19 5.62
N LEU A 349 29.96 15.36 4.55
CA LEU A 349 28.68 16.05 4.61
C LEU A 349 27.64 15.24 5.39
N LEU A 350 27.62 13.91 5.23
CA LEU A 350 26.84 13.00 6.08
C LEU A 350 27.28 13.09 7.54
N ALA A 351 28.59 13.10 7.82
CA ALA A 351 29.12 13.28 9.17
C ALA A 351 28.72 14.64 9.76
N LEU A 352 28.80 15.72 8.98
CA LEU A 352 28.33 17.05 9.39
C LEU A 352 26.83 17.10 9.62
N LEU A 353 26.02 16.40 8.82
CA LEU A 353 24.57 16.28 9.05
C LEU A 353 24.25 15.46 10.30
N ILE A 354 25.02 14.40 10.57
CA ILE A 354 24.90 13.61 11.80
C ILE A 354 25.28 14.48 13.00
N VAL A 355 26.38 15.23 12.92
CA VAL A 355 26.82 16.16 13.98
C VAL A 355 25.80 17.28 14.16
N ALA A 356 25.31 17.90 13.09
CA ALA A 356 24.28 18.94 13.14
C ALA A 356 22.97 18.39 13.71
N GLY A 357 22.58 17.16 13.34
CA GLY A 357 21.44 16.45 13.90
C GLY A 357 21.63 16.15 15.39
N ALA A 358 22.82 15.75 15.81
CA ALA A 358 23.15 15.51 17.21
C ALA A 358 23.20 16.81 18.03
N VAL A 359 23.76 17.89 17.48
CA VAL A 359 23.77 19.22 18.10
C VAL A 359 22.35 19.78 18.17
N PHE A 360 21.54 19.61 17.12
CA PHE A 360 20.13 19.99 17.14
C PHE A 360 19.37 19.18 18.18
N ALA A 361 19.57 17.86 18.26
CA ALA A 361 18.97 17.01 19.29
C ALA A 361 19.41 17.43 20.71
N ALA A 362 20.68 17.78 20.91
CA ALA A 362 21.20 18.27 22.19
C ALA A 362 20.66 19.67 22.54
N TRP A 363 20.57 20.58 21.57
CA TRP A 363 19.96 21.90 21.74
C TRP A 363 18.49 21.80 22.07
N VAL A 364 17.76 20.92 21.36
CA VAL A 364 16.37 20.57 21.64
C VAL A 364 16.23 20.00 23.06
N ALA A 365 17.13 19.09 23.48
CA ALA A 365 17.11 18.54 24.82
C ALA A 365 17.33 19.62 25.90
N ARG A 366 18.13 20.66 25.59
CA ARG A 366 18.39 21.81 26.49
C ARG A 366 17.25 22.83 26.55
N GLN A 367 16.48 23.01 25.46
CA GLN A 367 15.33 23.92 25.40
C GLN A 367 14.10 23.41 26.19
N GLY A 368 14.23 22.28 26.89
CA GLY A 368 13.11 21.54 27.44
C GLY A 368 12.37 20.79 26.34
N GLY A 369 11.86 19.60 26.64
CA GLY A 369 11.13 18.75 25.69
C GLY A 369 9.93 19.42 24.98
N ASP A 370 9.57 20.64 25.37
CA ASP A 370 8.48 21.44 24.83
C ASP A 370 8.64 21.86 23.37
N ALA A 371 9.85 22.18 22.89
CA ALA A 371 10.04 22.58 21.50
C ALA A 371 9.84 21.40 20.54
N LEU A 372 10.51 20.27 20.81
CA LEU A 372 10.33 19.04 20.05
C LEU A 372 8.92 18.49 20.24
N GLY A 373 8.42 18.47 21.46
CA GLY A 373 7.06 18.05 21.79
C GLY A 373 6.01 18.90 21.06
N ARG A 374 6.22 20.20 20.84
CA ARG A 374 5.35 21.02 19.99
C ARG A 374 5.46 20.64 18.52
N MET A 375 6.67 20.45 18.01
CA MET A 375 6.89 20.07 16.61
C MET A 375 6.34 18.68 16.30
N THR A 376 6.61 17.69 17.15
CA THR A 376 6.12 16.33 17.00
C THR A 376 4.63 16.21 17.26
N ARG A 377 4.05 16.97 18.21
CA ARG A 377 2.57 17.08 18.33
C ARG A 377 1.95 17.70 17.08
N LEU A 378 2.61 18.69 16.48
CA LEU A 378 2.14 19.33 15.26
C LEU A 378 2.15 18.37 14.05
N PHE A 379 3.12 17.46 13.97
CA PHE A 379 3.13 16.44 12.91
C PHE A 379 2.32 15.17 13.27
N GLY A 380 2.27 14.77 14.54
CA GLY A 380 1.64 13.54 15.03
C GLY A 380 0.13 13.63 15.26
N ARG A 381 -0.42 14.84 15.41
CA ARG A 381 -1.87 15.09 15.47
C ARG A 381 -2.52 15.32 14.10
N ARG A 382 -1.78 15.17 13.00
CA ARG A 382 -2.40 15.33 11.68
C ARG A 382 -3.49 14.25 11.52
N ALA A 383 -4.72 14.69 11.27
CA ALA A 383 -5.86 13.84 10.92
C ALA A 383 -5.79 13.33 9.46
N ARG A 384 -4.64 13.52 8.80
CA ARG A 384 -4.45 13.36 7.36
C ARG A 384 -3.27 12.43 7.10
N ILE A 385 -3.54 11.31 6.44
CA ILE A 385 -2.57 10.29 6.01
C ILE A 385 -2.57 10.05 4.50
N TYR A 386 -3.44 10.73 3.73
CA TYR A 386 -3.49 10.57 2.27
C TYR A 386 -2.13 10.81 1.60
N LEU A 387 -1.32 11.76 2.08
CA LEU A 387 -0.01 12.06 1.49
C LEU A 387 0.98 10.90 1.75
N PRO A 388 1.21 10.43 2.99
CA PRO A 388 1.95 9.19 3.24
C PRO A 388 1.44 7.98 2.46
N ILE A 389 0.11 7.83 2.31
CA ILE A 389 -0.47 6.71 1.55
C ILE A 389 -0.12 6.82 0.06
N CYS A 390 -0.36 7.96 -0.58
CA CYS A 390 -0.02 8.17 -1.99
C CYS A 390 1.49 8.00 -2.24
N ASN A 391 2.29 8.47 -1.28
CA ASN A 391 3.73 8.30 -1.27
C ASN A 391 4.13 6.81 -1.20
N ALA A 392 3.56 6.05 -0.27
CA ALA A 392 3.81 4.63 -0.12
C ALA A 392 3.36 3.85 -1.37
N MET A 393 2.22 4.20 -1.95
CA MET A 393 1.75 3.60 -3.21
C MET A 393 2.78 3.78 -4.33
N LEU A 394 3.25 5.00 -4.54
CA LEU A 394 4.23 5.32 -5.57
C LEU A 394 5.52 4.53 -5.35
N PHE A 395 6.04 4.57 -4.12
CA PHE A 395 7.28 3.90 -3.74
C PHE A 395 7.20 2.37 -3.89
N LEU A 396 6.15 1.76 -3.34
CA LEU A 396 5.93 0.31 -3.44
C LEU A 396 5.74 -0.11 -4.89
N TRP A 397 5.05 0.69 -5.70
CA TRP A 397 4.90 0.42 -7.13
C TRP A 397 6.23 0.48 -7.88
N MET A 398 7.08 1.46 -7.58
CA MET A 398 8.42 1.54 -8.17
C MET A 398 9.26 0.33 -7.80
N LEU A 399 9.25 -0.07 -6.52
CA LEU A 399 9.97 -1.24 -6.05
C LEU A 399 9.48 -2.53 -6.75
N ILE A 400 8.16 -2.72 -6.82
CA ILE A 400 7.55 -3.89 -7.50
C ILE A 400 7.89 -3.88 -8.99
N SER A 401 7.73 -2.74 -9.67
CA SER A 401 8.01 -2.61 -11.10
C SER A 401 9.49 -2.86 -11.39
N ALA A 402 10.39 -2.25 -10.63
CA ALA A 402 11.82 -2.44 -10.80
C ALA A 402 12.24 -3.89 -10.53
N ALA A 403 11.65 -4.55 -9.53
CA ALA A 403 11.89 -5.97 -9.26
C ALA A 403 11.39 -6.87 -10.40
N ILE A 404 10.17 -6.64 -10.91
CA ILE A 404 9.62 -7.37 -12.06
C ILE A 404 10.54 -7.20 -13.29
N TRP A 405 10.93 -5.96 -13.61
CA TRP A 405 11.80 -5.68 -14.75
C TRP A 405 13.20 -6.29 -14.59
N SER A 406 13.74 -6.32 -13.38
CA SER A 406 15.03 -6.96 -13.10
C SER A 406 14.97 -8.49 -13.29
N ILE A 407 13.90 -9.13 -12.79
CA ILE A 407 13.66 -10.57 -12.99
C ILE A 407 13.50 -10.87 -14.49
N PHE A 408 12.79 -10.01 -15.20
CA PHE A 408 12.53 -10.18 -16.62
C PHE A 408 13.81 -10.02 -17.46
N ALA A 409 14.65 -9.02 -17.16
CA ALA A 409 15.94 -8.83 -17.80
C ALA A 409 16.88 -10.03 -17.58
N GLU A 410 16.94 -10.55 -16.36
CA GLU A 410 17.72 -11.75 -16.02
C GLU A 410 17.19 -13.01 -16.72
N LEU A 411 15.87 -13.16 -16.83
CA LEU A 411 15.25 -14.26 -17.56
C LEU A 411 15.63 -14.22 -19.04
N ILE A 412 15.56 -13.04 -19.68
CA ILE A 412 15.98 -12.88 -21.07
C ILE A 412 17.46 -13.22 -21.22
N HIS A 413 18.31 -12.70 -20.33
CA HIS A 413 19.74 -12.97 -20.39
C HIS A 413 20.05 -14.48 -20.32
N LYS A 414 19.33 -15.23 -19.48
CA LYS A 414 19.44 -16.70 -19.41
C LYS A 414 18.92 -17.42 -20.65
N LEU A 415 17.81 -16.94 -21.22
CA LEU A 415 17.23 -17.52 -22.44
C LEU A 415 18.10 -17.26 -23.68
N ASP A 416 18.88 -16.18 -23.66
CA ASP A 416 19.80 -15.81 -24.75
C ASP A 416 21.05 -16.71 -24.85
N GLY A 417 21.28 -17.55 -23.84
CA GLY A 417 22.39 -18.49 -23.79
C GLY A 417 23.76 -17.86 -23.50
N PRO A 418 24.86 -18.64 -23.59
CA PRO A 418 26.20 -18.20 -23.19
C PRO A 418 26.80 -17.10 -24.06
N GLN A 419 26.29 -16.93 -25.29
CA GLN A 419 26.66 -15.84 -26.21
C GLN A 419 25.84 -14.56 -25.96
N GLY A 420 25.16 -14.47 -24.80
CA GLY A 420 24.17 -13.45 -24.47
C GLY A 420 24.54 -12.02 -24.82
N GLY A 421 23.54 -11.25 -25.23
CA GLY A 421 23.69 -9.88 -25.74
C GLY A 421 23.56 -9.77 -27.26
N GLN A 422 23.34 -10.88 -27.98
CA GLN A 422 23.18 -10.86 -29.43
C GLN A 422 21.73 -10.88 -29.91
N THR A 423 20.79 -11.42 -29.13
CA THR A 423 19.39 -11.29 -29.56
C THR A 423 18.91 -9.86 -29.37
N LEU A 424 18.12 -9.41 -30.33
CA LEU A 424 17.41 -8.14 -30.29
C LEU A 424 16.70 -7.94 -28.94
N LEU A 425 16.10 -9.00 -28.40
CA LEU A 425 15.39 -8.95 -27.14
C LEU A 425 16.35 -8.61 -25.99
N SER A 426 17.50 -9.28 -25.88
CA SER A 426 18.49 -8.94 -24.85
C SER A 426 18.97 -7.49 -24.94
N GLN A 427 19.15 -6.96 -26.15
CA GLN A 427 19.60 -5.60 -26.40
C GLN A 427 18.52 -4.57 -26.06
N LEU A 428 17.29 -4.76 -26.54
CA LEU A 428 16.16 -3.93 -26.16
C LEU A 428 16.02 -3.88 -24.63
N TYR A 429 16.04 -5.02 -23.98
CA TYR A 429 15.86 -5.06 -22.53
C TYR A 429 17.04 -4.51 -21.75
N ALA A 430 18.28 -4.63 -22.22
CA ALA A 430 19.43 -3.99 -21.57
C ALA A 430 19.20 -2.48 -21.41
N ASP A 431 18.67 -1.83 -22.45
CA ASP A 431 18.45 -0.38 -22.45
C ASP A 431 17.17 0.03 -21.70
N TYR A 432 16.05 -0.66 -21.92
CA TYR A 432 14.79 -0.36 -21.22
C TYR A 432 14.86 -0.70 -19.73
N SER A 433 15.42 -1.86 -19.39
CA SER A 433 15.69 -2.20 -17.99
C SER A 433 16.73 -1.25 -17.40
N GLY A 434 17.63 -0.67 -18.20
CA GLY A 434 18.55 0.40 -17.77
C GLY A 434 17.83 1.58 -17.13
N LEU A 435 16.67 2.00 -17.67
CA LEU A 435 15.87 3.07 -17.06
C LEU A 435 15.26 2.63 -15.73
N ALA A 436 14.62 1.47 -15.69
CA ALA A 436 13.99 0.95 -14.47
C ALA A 436 15.04 0.67 -13.37
N THR A 437 16.17 0.07 -13.75
CA THR A 437 17.28 -0.29 -12.86
C THR A 437 18.12 0.91 -12.47
N SER A 438 18.21 1.98 -13.29
CA SER A 438 18.91 3.22 -12.89
C SER A 438 18.30 3.86 -11.64
N THR A 439 17.00 3.65 -11.41
CA THR A 439 16.31 4.08 -10.20
C THR A 439 16.44 3.10 -9.02
N MET A 440 16.95 1.88 -9.25
CA MET A 440 17.01 0.83 -8.23
C MET A 440 17.89 1.21 -7.03
N SER A 441 19.07 1.80 -7.26
CA SER A 441 19.91 2.27 -6.16
C SER A 441 19.23 3.35 -5.33
N TYR A 442 18.52 4.27 -5.98
CA TYR A 442 17.73 5.29 -5.27
C TYR A 442 16.65 4.66 -4.39
N ILE A 443 15.95 3.65 -4.91
CA ILE A 443 14.93 2.90 -4.17
C ILE A 443 15.57 2.16 -2.98
N VAL A 444 16.67 1.43 -3.19
CA VAL A 444 17.34 0.63 -2.14
C VAL A 444 17.91 1.50 -1.03
N PHE A 445 18.60 2.61 -1.36
CA PHE A 445 19.03 3.56 -0.35
C PHE A 445 17.84 4.14 0.43
N GLY A 446 16.72 4.30 -0.26
CA GLY A 446 15.47 4.66 0.37
C GLY A 446 14.88 3.64 1.32
N VAL A 447 14.74 2.40 0.87
CA VAL A 447 14.30 1.28 1.70
C VAL A 447 15.21 1.17 2.93
N ALA A 448 16.53 1.23 2.74
CA ALA A 448 17.49 1.19 3.83
C ALA A 448 17.28 2.35 4.81
N GLY A 449 17.07 3.57 4.31
CA GLY A 449 16.73 4.72 5.14
C GLY A 449 15.45 4.52 5.95
N LEU A 450 14.37 4.02 5.31
CA LEU A 450 13.10 3.70 5.98
C LEU A 450 13.26 2.60 7.03
N ILE A 451 14.03 1.55 6.73
CA ILE A 451 14.32 0.47 7.68
C ILE A 451 15.05 1.04 8.89
N VAL A 452 16.11 1.82 8.70
CA VAL A 452 16.85 2.42 9.81
C VAL A 452 15.94 3.33 10.63
N ALA A 453 15.15 4.18 9.99
CA ALA A 453 14.24 5.09 10.69
C ALA A 453 13.06 4.40 11.38
N GLY A 454 12.67 3.19 10.95
CA GLY A 454 11.67 2.37 11.63
C GLY A 454 12.26 1.52 12.76
N VAL A 455 13.41 0.88 12.51
CA VAL A 455 14.10 -0.03 13.46
C VAL A 455 14.68 0.73 14.64
N VAL A 456 15.21 1.94 14.45
CA VAL A 456 15.80 2.72 15.56
C VAL A 456 14.77 3.06 16.64
N PRO A 457 13.59 3.65 16.34
CA PRO A 457 12.53 3.84 17.32
C PRO A 457 12.05 2.53 17.96
N LEU A 458 11.95 1.44 17.18
CA LEU A 458 11.62 0.10 17.69
C LEU A 458 12.62 -0.38 18.74
N LEU A 459 13.93 -0.29 18.46
CA LEU A 459 14.99 -0.69 19.38
C LEU A 459 15.04 0.20 20.63
N ILE A 460 14.88 1.52 20.46
CA ILE A 460 14.83 2.47 21.58
C ILE A 460 13.64 2.12 22.48
N ARG A 461 12.46 1.86 21.90
CA ARG A 461 11.26 1.46 22.63
C ARG A 461 11.45 0.14 23.36
N GLN A 462 11.99 -0.88 22.69
CA GLN A 462 12.23 -2.19 23.30
C GLN A 462 13.14 -2.07 24.52
N ARG A 463 14.18 -1.22 24.46
CA ARG A 463 15.09 -0.94 25.58
C ARG A 463 14.48 -0.06 26.67
N ARG A 464 13.54 0.82 26.33
CA ARG A 464 12.92 1.79 27.25
C ARG A 464 11.45 1.52 27.55
N LYS A 465 10.97 0.30 27.34
CA LYS A 465 9.55 -0.06 27.46
C LYS A 465 8.98 0.23 28.85
N GLU A 466 9.77 0.04 29.90
CA GLU A 466 9.37 0.30 31.29
C GLU A 466 9.28 1.81 31.57
N ALA A 467 10.24 2.60 31.10
CA ALA A 467 10.20 4.05 31.22
C ALA A 467 9.01 4.66 30.46
N LEU A 468 8.74 4.15 29.25
CA LEU A 468 7.56 4.51 28.46
C LEU A 468 6.25 4.09 29.15
N ALA A 469 6.27 2.99 29.92
CA ALA A 469 5.13 2.55 30.71
C ALA A 469 4.83 3.50 31.88
N LEU A 470 5.81 4.27 32.36
CA LEU A 470 5.64 5.19 33.49
C LEU A 470 5.19 6.58 33.05
N ASP A 471 5.64 7.05 31.88
CA ASP A 471 5.35 8.41 31.38
C ASP A 471 4.81 8.40 29.93
N PRO A 472 3.48 8.26 29.76
CA PRO A 472 2.85 8.24 28.44
C PRO A 472 2.90 9.59 27.71
N ASP A 473 3.10 10.70 28.43
CA ASP A 473 3.20 12.03 27.83
C ASP A 473 4.66 12.42 27.49
N SER A 474 5.60 11.49 27.70
CA SER A 474 6.99 11.72 27.37
C SER A 474 7.19 12.00 25.87
N TRP A 475 8.15 12.87 25.56
CA TRP A 475 8.55 13.12 24.16
C TRP A 475 9.01 11.83 23.46
N LEU A 476 9.50 10.84 24.22
CA LEU A 476 9.92 9.54 23.71
C LEU A 476 8.73 8.72 23.23
N ASP A 477 7.57 8.82 23.87
CA ASP A 477 6.33 8.21 23.39
C ASP A 477 5.86 8.86 22.09
N VAL A 478 5.98 10.18 21.94
CA VAL A 478 5.64 10.81 20.64
C VAL A 478 6.55 10.31 19.51
N TRP A 479 7.82 10.03 19.80
CA TRP A 479 8.82 9.58 18.81
C TRP A 479 8.83 8.06 18.57
N CYS A 480 8.48 7.25 19.57
CA CYS A 480 8.57 5.78 19.49
C CYS A 480 7.21 5.09 19.68
N GLY A 481 6.22 5.79 20.22
CA GLY A 481 4.88 5.31 20.55
C GLY A 481 4.04 4.93 19.32
N ARG A 482 4.19 5.67 18.23
CA ARG A 482 3.42 5.49 16.99
C ARG A 482 4.35 5.19 15.81
N ILE A 483 4.69 3.92 15.57
CA ILE A 483 5.61 3.56 14.48
C ILE A 483 4.98 3.76 13.10
N ILE A 484 3.76 3.23 12.89
CA ILE A 484 3.05 3.29 11.60
C ILE A 484 2.70 4.74 11.23
N LEU A 485 2.47 5.58 12.23
CA LEU A 485 2.00 6.96 12.08
C LEU A 485 3.07 7.96 12.53
N ASN A 486 4.33 7.52 12.51
CA ASN A 486 5.41 8.33 13.01
C ASN A 486 5.58 9.56 12.13
N PRO A 487 5.53 10.77 12.69
CA PRO A 487 5.71 11.98 11.90
C PRO A 487 7.07 12.04 11.19
N VAL A 488 8.12 11.48 11.81
CA VAL A 488 9.46 11.40 11.23
C VAL A 488 9.49 10.40 10.08
N LEU A 489 8.84 9.25 10.22
CA LEU A 489 8.74 8.28 9.12
C LEU A 489 7.99 8.87 7.93
N ASN A 490 6.91 9.62 8.17
CA ASN A 490 6.17 10.34 7.12
C ASN A 490 7.04 11.39 6.41
N LEU A 491 7.80 12.17 7.18
CA LEU A 491 8.73 13.15 6.63
C LEU A 491 9.85 12.48 5.82
N LEU A 492 10.36 11.35 6.31
CA LEU A 492 11.37 10.57 5.62
C LEU A 492 10.84 9.94 4.33
N LEU A 493 9.62 9.39 4.36
CA LEU A 493 8.96 8.85 3.17
C LEU A 493 8.83 9.93 2.09
N MET A 494 8.53 11.17 2.49
CA MET A 494 8.51 12.31 1.59
C MET A 494 9.92 12.63 1.06
N PHE A 495 10.95 12.71 1.90
CA PHE A 495 12.33 12.91 1.42
C PHE A 495 12.77 11.84 0.45
N LEU A 496 12.36 10.61 0.71
CA LEU A 496 12.67 9.51 -0.14
C LEU A 496 12.02 9.65 -1.52
N ILE A 497 10.79 10.13 -1.58
CA ILE A 497 10.16 10.36 -2.89
C ILE A 497 10.82 11.51 -3.60
N LEU A 498 11.21 12.59 -2.92
CA LEU A 498 12.01 13.65 -3.55
C LEU A 498 13.34 13.12 -4.08
N TRP A 499 13.99 12.24 -3.33
CA TRP A 499 15.23 11.56 -3.72
C TRP A 499 15.06 10.69 -4.96
N ILE A 500 14.01 9.87 -4.99
CA ILE A 500 13.73 8.99 -6.13
C ILE A 500 13.23 9.78 -7.34
N ALA A 501 12.33 10.74 -7.11
CA ALA A 501 11.84 11.66 -8.12
C ALA A 501 12.97 12.42 -8.77
N PHE A 502 13.96 12.87 -8.01
CA PHE A 502 15.15 13.48 -8.55
C PHE A 502 15.90 12.52 -9.49
N GLY A 503 16.16 11.28 -9.06
CA GLY A 503 16.84 10.28 -9.88
C GLY A 503 16.08 10.01 -11.19
N GLY A 504 14.76 9.82 -11.09
CA GLY A 504 13.90 9.64 -12.25
C GLY A 504 13.79 10.86 -13.16
N ALA A 505 13.69 12.07 -12.59
CA ALA A 505 13.59 13.32 -13.32
C ALA A 505 14.87 13.65 -14.06
N LEU A 506 16.03 13.49 -13.43
CA LEU A 506 17.31 13.74 -14.07
C LEU A 506 17.54 12.76 -15.22
N GLN A 507 17.20 11.49 -15.02
CA GLN A 507 17.29 10.49 -16.07
C GLN A 507 16.30 10.78 -17.22
N ALA A 508 15.09 11.25 -16.90
CA ALA A 508 14.12 11.70 -17.91
C ALA A 508 14.61 12.93 -18.68
N VAL A 509 15.20 13.92 -18.00
CA VAL A 509 15.79 15.13 -18.61
C VAL A 509 16.96 14.77 -19.50
N ARG A 510 17.86 13.90 -19.03
CA ARG A 510 18.97 13.38 -19.84
C ARG A 510 18.44 12.72 -21.11
N THR A 511 17.50 11.79 -20.96
CA THR A 511 16.90 11.12 -22.12
C THR A 511 16.21 12.14 -23.03
N GLY A 512 15.55 13.15 -22.47
CA GLY A 512 14.95 14.28 -23.18
C GLY A 512 15.94 15.13 -23.99
N PHE A 513 17.15 15.35 -23.49
CA PHE A 513 18.20 16.03 -24.25
C PHE A 513 18.75 15.16 -25.37
N ASP A 514 18.93 13.86 -25.09
CA ASP A 514 19.32 12.88 -26.10
C ASP A 514 18.27 12.81 -27.22
N VAL A 515 16.97 12.87 -26.89
CA VAL A 515 15.83 12.95 -27.83
C VAL A 515 15.96 14.12 -28.80
N LEU A 516 16.30 15.30 -28.27
CA LEU A 516 16.31 16.53 -29.04
C LEU A 516 17.56 16.64 -29.94
N GLY A 517 18.42 15.62 -29.97
CA GLY A 517 19.71 15.67 -30.66
C GLY A 517 20.60 16.79 -30.13
N ILE A 518 20.30 17.29 -28.92
CA ILE A 518 21.13 18.26 -28.22
C ILE A 518 22.31 17.44 -27.73
N ALA A 519 23.32 17.31 -28.61
CA ALA A 519 24.51 16.55 -28.33
C ALA A 519 24.95 16.88 -26.92
N TYR A 520 25.05 15.83 -26.10
CA TYR A 520 25.67 15.86 -24.81
C TYR A 520 27.15 16.20 -25.02
N ARG A 521 27.45 17.44 -25.43
CA ARG A 521 28.74 18.06 -25.13
C ARG A 521 28.95 17.83 -23.65
N PRO A 522 30.16 17.57 -23.15
CA PRO A 522 30.36 17.57 -21.70
C PRO A 522 29.90 18.95 -21.21
N TRP A 523 28.67 19.04 -20.70
CA TRP A 523 28.17 20.22 -20.01
C TRP A 523 29.23 20.41 -18.95
N ASN A 524 29.95 21.54 -19.04
CA ASN A 524 31.23 21.72 -18.36
C ASN A 524 31.08 21.13 -16.95
N SER A 525 31.97 20.23 -16.54
CA SER A 525 31.82 19.46 -15.29
C SER A 525 31.54 20.37 -14.09
N ASP A 526 31.91 21.65 -14.23
CA ASP A 526 31.80 22.72 -13.28
C ASP A 526 30.41 23.37 -13.23
N THR A 527 29.47 23.00 -14.11
CA THR A 527 28.07 23.44 -14.06
C THR A 527 27.26 22.64 -13.05
N LEU A 528 26.19 23.25 -12.51
CA LEU A 528 25.24 22.59 -11.61
C LEU A 528 24.75 21.26 -12.20
N ILE A 529 24.34 21.27 -13.47
CA ILE A 529 23.80 20.11 -14.17
C ILE A 529 24.88 19.04 -14.38
N GLY A 530 26.12 19.42 -14.73
CA GLY A 530 27.25 18.50 -14.78
C GLY A 530 27.54 17.83 -13.43
N GLY A 531 27.41 18.56 -12.33
CA GLY A 531 27.49 18.02 -10.96
C GLY A 531 26.39 16.98 -10.68
N LEU A 532 25.13 17.32 -10.95
CA LEU A 532 23.98 16.43 -10.73
C LEU A 532 24.09 15.14 -11.56
N ILE A 533 24.58 15.22 -12.80
CA ILE A 533 24.76 14.05 -13.65
C ILE A 533 25.89 13.16 -13.15
N ARG A 534 27.04 13.74 -12.76
CA ARG A 534 28.13 12.97 -12.13
C ARG A 534 27.65 12.23 -10.88
N PHE A 535 26.85 12.90 -10.05
CA PHE A 535 26.24 12.26 -8.89
C PHE A 535 25.33 11.08 -9.27
N HIS A 536 24.48 11.26 -10.28
CA HIS A 536 23.63 10.17 -10.76
C HIS A 536 24.42 8.98 -11.29
N GLU A 537 25.47 9.21 -12.07
CA GLU A 537 26.37 8.15 -12.51
C GLU A 537 27.03 7.44 -11.34
N THR A 538 27.50 8.19 -10.33
CA THR A 538 28.04 7.61 -9.10
C THR A 538 27.02 6.73 -8.38
N ILE A 539 25.76 7.18 -8.23
CA ILE A 539 24.70 6.36 -7.63
C ILE A 539 24.41 5.11 -8.47
N LYS A 540 24.42 5.24 -9.80
CA LYS A 540 24.18 4.15 -10.74
C LYS A 540 25.23 3.03 -10.62
N THR A 541 26.47 3.35 -10.24
CA THR A 541 27.51 2.32 -9.99
C THR A 541 27.13 1.31 -8.90
N TYR A 542 26.21 1.68 -8.01
CA TYR A 542 25.71 0.79 -6.95
C TYR A 542 24.52 -0.09 -7.36
N ASN A 543 24.02 0.03 -8.61
CA ASN A 543 22.87 -0.74 -9.07
C ASN A 543 23.04 -2.27 -8.93
N PRO A 544 24.20 -2.87 -9.24
CA PRO A 544 24.38 -4.31 -9.05
C PRO A 544 24.20 -4.73 -7.58
N MET A 545 24.73 -3.93 -6.65
CA MET A 545 24.54 -4.14 -5.20
C MET A 545 23.07 -3.97 -4.81
N ALA A 546 22.40 -2.95 -5.34
CA ALA A 546 20.98 -2.69 -5.09
C ALA A 546 20.10 -3.86 -5.56
N ILE A 547 20.34 -4.38 -6.77
CA ILE A 547 19.66 -5.55 -7.31
C ILE A 547 19.91 -6.79 -6.44
N ALA A 548 21.16 -7.02 -6.01
CA ALA A 548 21.49 -8.12 -5.11
C ALA A 548 20.77 -8.01 -3.75
N LEU A 549 20.72 -6.81 -3.16
CA LEU A 549 20.00 -6.54 -1.92
C LEU A 549 18.49 -6.77 -2.05
N VAL A 550 17.87 -6.30 -3.14
CA VAL A 550 16.45 -6.55 -3.42
C VAL A 550 16.19 -8.03 -3.63
N GLY A 551 17.08 -8.73 -4.34
CA GLY A 551 17.01 -10.19 -4.50
C GLY A 551 17.08 -10.93 -3.16
N MET A 552 18.04 -10.57 -2.29
CA MET A 552 18.14 -11.13 -0.94
C MET A 552 16.92 -10.81 -0.08
N ALA A 553 16.39 -9.59 -0.15
CA ALA A 553 15.16 -9.20 0.53
C ALA A 553 13.96 -9.99 0.02
N GLY A 554 13.87 -10.24 -1.29
CA GLY A 554 12.86 -11.09 -1.91
C GLY A 554 12.94 -12.54 -1.43
N VAL A 555 14.14 -13.11 -1.33
CA VAL A 555 14.36 -14.45 -0.77
C VAL A 555 14.03 -14.50 0.73
N ALA A 556 14.40 -13.48 1.50
CA ALA A 556 14.05 -13.37 2.90
C ALA A 556 12.53 -13.27 3.09
N ALA A 557 11.85 -12.46 2.28
CA ALA A 557 10.39 -12.36 2.27
C ALA A 557 9.72 -13.68 1.85
N TYR A 558 10.31 -14.42 0.90
CA TYR A 558 9.87 -15.76 0.52
C TYR A 558 10.00 -16.75 1.68
N ARG A 559 11.11 -16.73 2.42
CA ARG A 559 11.32 -17.59 3.60
C ARG A 559 10.46 -17.18 4.80
N ALA A 560 10.13 -15.90 4.90
CA ALA A 560 9.27 -15.33 5.92
C ALA A 560 7.85 -15.07 5.37
N ALA A 561 7.39 -15.87 4.39
CA ALA A 561 6.13 -15.60 3.69
C ALA A 561 4.94 -15.54 4.66
N ASP A 562 4.95 -16.35 5.72
CA ASP A 562 3.89 -16.33 6.74
C ASP A 562 3.86 -15.00 7.50
N PHE A 563 5.02 -14.48 7.92
CA PHE A 563 5.11 -13.18 8.58
C PHE A 563 4.69 -12.04 7.66
N VAL A 564 5.17 -12.05 6.41
CA VAL A 564 4.80 -11.05 5.39
C VAL A 564 3.31 -11.13 5.08
N SER A 565 2.77 -12.35 4.96
CA SER A 565 1.34 -12.60 4.74
C SER A 565 0.48 -12.08 5.89
N SER A 566 0.90 -12.32 7.14
CA SER A 566 0.22 -11.76 8.32
C SER A 566 0.24 -10.23 8.33
N ALA A 567 1.40 -9.62 8.08
CA ALA A 567 1.53 -8.15 8.05
C ALA A 567 0.70 -7.51 6.92
N LEU A 568 0.69 -8.14 5.74
CA LEU A 568 -0.14 -7.72 4.62
C LEU A 568 -1.63 -7.92 4.90
N GLY A 569 -2.01 -9.02 5.55
CA GLY A 569 -3.37 -9.25 6.02
C GLY A 569 -3.86 -8.11 6.91
N VAL A 570 -3.04 -7.66 7.86
CA VAL A 570 -3.36 -6.49 8.71
C VAL A 570 -3.55 -5.22 7.88
N ALA A 571 -2.60 -4.89 7.00
CA ALA A 571 -2.69 -3.69 6.17
C ALA A 571 -3.92 -3.72 5.23
N ARG A 572 -4.20 -4.88 4.65
CA ARG A 572 -5.35 -5.13 3.78
C ARG A 572 -6.65 -4.99 4.55
N ASP A 573 -6.77 -5.60 5.73
CA ASP A 573 -8.01 -5.57 6.51
C ASP A 573 -8.33 -4.16 6.98
N ILE A 574 -7.34 -3.43 7.49
CA ILE A 574 -7.49 -2.01 7.83
C ILE A 574 -7.94 -1.21 6.59
N SER A 575 -7.30 -1.43 5.44
CA SER A 575 -7.62 -0.70 4.21
C SER A 575 -9.03 -1.02 3.71
N VAL A 576 -9.40 -2.29 3.66
CA VAL A 576 -10.70 -2.76 3.16
C VAL A 576 -11.83 -2.40 4.12
N TYR A 577 -11.59 -2.43 5.43
CA TYR A 577 -12.58 -2.03 6.44
C TYR A 577 -12.77 -0.51 6.48
N SER A 578 -11.69 0.25 6.33
CA SER A 578 -11.72 1.71 6.37
C SER A 578 -12.22 2.35 5.09
N ALA A 579 -12.11 1.67 3.95
CA ALA A 579 -12.32 2.28 2.65
C ALA A 579 -13.61 1.85 1.93
N ARG A 580 -14.21 2.79 1.20
CA ARG A 580 -15.36 2.60 0.32
C ARG A 580 -14.93 1.80 -0.92
N THR A 581 -15.24 0.51 -0.93
CA THR A 581 -14.73 -0.45 -1.93
C THR A 581 -15.61 -0.59 -3.17
N LEU A 582 -16.93 -0.36 -3.06
CA LEU A 582 -17.88 -0.58 -4.14
C LEU A 582 -18.59 0.75 -4.50
N ALA A 583 -18.57 1.08 -5.79
CA ALA A 583 -19.28 2.21 -6.40
C ALA A 583 -18.87 3.66 -6.06
N TYR A 584 -17.90 3.94 -5.16
CA TYR A 584 -17.44 5.32 -4.94
C TYR A 584 -16.85 5.93 -6.22
N SER A 585 -17.60 6.78 -6.89
CA SER A 585 -17.07 7.73 -7.87
C SER A 585 -16.94 9.08 -7.17
N PRO A 586 -15.90 9.88 -7.47
CA PRO A 586 -15.80 11.25 -6.95
C PRO A 586 -17.05 12.08 -7.26
N ASP A 587 -17.71 11.76 -8.39
CA ASP A 587 -18.90 12.45 -8.90
C ASP A 587 -20.22 11.87 -8.39
N THR A 588 -20.21 10.74 -7.67
CA THR A 588 -21.46 10.17 -7.12
C THR A 588 -21.83 10.88 -5.82
N PRO A 589 -23.11 11.27 -5.63
CA PRO A 589 -23.59 11.79 -4.36
C PRO A 589 -23.22 10.83 -3.22
N GLU A 590 -22.74 11.38 -2.10
CA GLU A 590 -22.11 10.64 -1.00
C GLU A 590 -22.91 9.44 -0.47
N GLY A 591 -24.24 9.41 -0.69
CA GLY A 591 -25.14 8.35 -0.25
C GLY A 591 -25.15 7.04 -1.04
N ARG A 592 -24.48 6.92 -2.19
CA ARG A 592 -24.42 5.64 -2.97
C ARG A 592 -23.15 4.82 -2.75
N SER A 593 -22.20 5.35 -2.00
CA SER A 593 -20.92 4.71 -1.75
C SER A 593 -20.97 3.90 -0.45
N ALA A 594 -20.89 2.57 -0.56
CA ALA A 594 -21.03 1.68 0.60
C ALA A 594 -19.69 1.11 1.09
N TYR A 595 -19.57 0.92 2.41
CA TYR A 595 -18.52 0.11 3.01
C TYR A 595 -18.91 -1.36 3.01
N ALA A 596 -18.98 -1.97 1.84
CA ALA A 596 -19.56 -3.31 1.69
C ALA A 596 -18.91 -4.36 2.62
N SER A 597 -17.58 -4.37 2.72
CA SER A 597 -16.87 -5.28 3.62
C SER A 597 -17.19 -4.99 5.10
N ARG A 598 -17.19 -3.72 5.51
CA ARG A 598 -17.55 -3.29 6.87
C ARG A 598 -18.98 -3.71 7.22
N GLN A 599 -19.93 -3.43 6.33
CA GLN A 599 -21.34 -3.76 6.49
C GLN A 599 -21.54 -5.28 6.61
N ARG A 600 -20.85 -6.08 5.78
CA ARG A 600 -20.90 -7.53 5.86
C ARG A 600 -20.36 -8.05 7.20
N ILE A 601 -19.24 -7.52 7.69
CA ILE A 601 -18.66 -7.91 8.98
C ILE A 601 -19.62 -7.54 10.13
N LYS A 602 -20.20 -6.33 10.13
CA LYS A 602 -21.21 -5.93 11.12
C LYS A 602 -22.48 -6.77 11.04
N ALA A 603 -22.94 -7.13 9.85
CA ALA A 603 -24.09 -8.00 9.66
C ALA A 603 -23.88 -9.37 10.33
N ARG A 604 -22.66 -9.91 10.31
CA ARG A 604 -22.33 -11.14 11.06
C ARG A 604 -22.43 -10.95 12.56
N PHE A 605 -21.92 -9.83 13.09
CA PHE A 605 -22.11 -9.49 14.50
C PHE A 605 -23.59 -9.50 14.89
N HIS A 606 -24.43 -8.79 14.13
CA HIS A 606 -25.87 -8.72 14.36
C HIS A 606 -26.54 -10.10 14.24
N THR A 607 -26.14 -10.90 13.25
CA THR A 607 -26.67 -12.25 13.03
C THR A 607 -26.34 -13.17 14.22
N VAL A 608 -25.11 -13.14 14.72
CA VAL A 608 -24.69 -13.93 15.89
C VAL A 608 -25.44 -13.46 17.14
N LEU A 609 -25.52 -12.14 17.38
CA LEU A 609 -26.25 -11.58 18.52
C LEU A 609 -27.72 -12.01 18.50
N ALA A 610 -28.41 -11.85 17.36
CA ALA A 610 -29.81 -12.22 17.21
C ALA A 610 -30.03 -13.74 17.30
N HIS A 611 -29.11 -14.53 16.76
CA HIS A 611 -29.16 -16.00 16.84
C HIS A 611 -29.06 -16.49 18.28
N LEU A 612 -28.05 -16.03 19.02
CA LEU A 612 -27.84 -16.43 20.41
C LEU A 612 -28.92 -15.87 21.34
N SER A 613 -29.34 -14.62 21.15
CA SER A 613 -30.39 -14.00 21.97
C SER A 613 -31.75 -14.70 21.84
N ARG A 614 -32.07 -15.24 20.65
CA ARG A 614 -33.30 -16.03 20.45
C ARG A 614 -33.26 -17.38 21.16
N GLN A 615 -32.10 -18.01 21.22
CA GLN A 615 -31.94 -19.31 21.90
C GLN A 615 -31.74 -19.17 23.41
N TYR A 616 -31.23 -18.01 23.85
CA TYR A 616 -30.79 -17.79 25.21
C TYR A 616 -31.25 -16.42 25.72
N PRO A 617 -32.45 -16.37 26.35
CA PRO A 617 -32.92 -15.18 27.06
C PRO A 617 -31.92 -14.82 28.16
N HIS A 618 -31.41 -13.60 28.13
CA HIS A 618 -30.32 -13.16 29.00
C HIS A 618 -30.65 -11.82 29.66
N ASP A 619 -30.15 -11.64 30.88
CA ASP A 619 -30.35 -10.42 31.67
C ASP A 619 -29.29 -9.36 31.38
N ARG A 620 -28.15 -9.78 30.82
CA ARG A 620 -27.00 -8.91 30.50
C ARG A 620 -26.31 -9.34 29.22
N LEU A 621 -25.92 -8.34 28.42
CA LEU A 621 -25.06 -8.51 27.25
C LEU A 621 -23.66 -8.00 27.58
N ILE A 622 -22.65 -8.84 27.39
CA ILE A 622 -21.24 -8.48 27.57
C ILE A 622 -20.54 -8.69 26.23
N VAL A 623 -19.90 -7.66 25.70
CA VAL A 623 -19.13 -7.76 24.46
C VAL A 623 -17.66 -7.58 24.80
N ILE A 624 -16.84 -8.58 24.50
CA ILE A 624 -15.39 -8.56 24.70
C ILE A 624 -14.73 -8.60 23.34
N ALA A 625 -13.93 -7.59 23.04
CA ALA A 625 -13.38 -7.39 21.71
C ALA A 625 -11.89 -7.03 21.73
N HIS A 626 -11.15 -7.44 20.70
CA HIS A 626 -9.72 -7.18 20.56
C HIS A 626 -9.37 -6.54 19.20
N SER A 627 -8.41 -5.62 19.18
CA SER A 627 -7.88 -5.01 17.94
C SER A 627 -9.02 -4.49 17.03
N GLN A 628 -9.04 -4.78 15.73
CA GLN A 628 -10.15 -4.38 14.83
C GLN A 628 -11.53 -4.88 15.30
N GLY A 629 -11.58 -5.99 16.05
CA GLY A 629 -12.81 -6.48 16.67
C GLY A 629 -13.47 -5.44 17.57
N THR A 630 -12.70 -4.55 18.21
CA THR A 630 -13.26 -3.47 19.05
C THR A 630 -14.04 -2.46 18.21
N VAL A 631 -13.57 -2.17 17.00
CA VAL A 631 -14.19 -1.24 16.06
C VAL A 631 -15.47 -1.84 15.50
N ILE A 632 -15.43 -3.13 15.17
CA ILE A 632 -16.59 -3.90 14.71
C ILE A 632 -17.68 -3.90 15.78
N ALA A 633 -17.32 -4.30 17.01
CA ALA A 633 -18.23 -4.35 18.15
C ALA A 633 -18.84 -2.98 18.45
N ALA A 634 -18.02 -1.92 18.52
CA ALA A 634 -18.48 -0.57 18.80
C ALA A 634 -19.49 -0.09 17.75
N GLN A 635 -19.16 -0.22 16.45
CA GLN A 635 -20.06 0.19 15.37
C GLN A 635 -21.35 -0.62 15.34
N ALA A 636 -21.26 -1.94 15.53
CA ALA A 636 -22.45 -2.78 15.51
C ALA A 636 -23.36 -2.47 16.70
N LEU A 637 -22.81 -2.31 17.91
CA LEU A 637 -23.61 -1.91 19.08
C LEU A 637 -24.27 -0.53 18.89
N GLN A 638 -23.56 0.43 18.31
CA GLN A 638 -24.13 1.75 18.02
C GLN A 638 -25.34 1.68 17.07
N GLU A 639 -25.33 0.76 16.11
CA GLU A 639 -26.44 0.52 15.18
C GLU A 639 -27.62 -0.20 15.84
N VAL A 640 -27.38 -1.05 16.84
CA VAL A 640 -28.46 -1.65 17.65
C VAL A 640 -29.21 -0.56 18.44
N GLY A 641 -28.48 0.46 18.90
CA GLY A 641 -29.04 1.52 19.72
C GLY A 641 -29.23 1.09 21.18
N PRO A 642 -29.90 1.92 22.01
CA PRO A 642 -30.14 1.59 23.41
C PRO A 642 -31.07 0.38 23.54
N THR A 643 -30.61 -0.64 24.26
CA THR A 643 -31.38 -1.84 24.59
C THR A 643 -31.87 -1.79 26.04
N GLU A 644 -32.99 -2.42 26.35
CA GLU A 644 -33.44 -2.60 27.74
C GLU A 644 -32.45 -3.46 28.53
N THR A 645 -31.83 -4.45 27.86
CA THR A 645 -30.78 -5.29 28.42
C THR A 645 -29.53 -4.45 28.68
N PRO A 646 -29.00 -4.42 29.93
CA PRO A 646 -27.73 -3.77 30.24
C PRO A 646 -26.58 -4.33 29.38
N THR A 647 -25.93 -3.45 28.63
CA THR A 647 -24.82 -3.79 27.74
C THR A 647 -23.48 -3.32 28.32
N PHE A 648 -22.53 -4.23 28.44
CA PHE A 648 -21.16 -3.98 28.87
C PHE A 648 -20.20 -4.18 27.69
N LEU A 649 -19.28 -3.24 27.48
CA LEU A 649 -18.28 -3.33 26.41
C LEU A 649 -16.87 -3.36 27.01
N VAL A 650 -16.12 -4.42 26.73
CA VAL A 650 -14.71 -4.57 27.08
C VAL A 650 -13.89 -4.59 25.81
N THR A 651 -13.06 -3.58 25.61
CA THR A 651 -12.16 -3.47 24.46
C THR A 651 -10.73 -3.72 24.89
N MET A 652 -9.97 -4.44 24.07
CA MET A 652 -8.56 -4.75 24.30
C MET A 652 -7.74 -4.32 23.10
N GLY A 653 -6.65 -3.57 23.32
CA GLY A 653 -5.78 -3.14 22.23
C GLY A 653 -6.54 -2.38 21.13
N SER A 654 -7.41 -1.44 21.50
CA SER A 654 -8.38 -0.83 20.57
C SER A 654 -7.74 0.22 19.62
N PRO A 655 -7.83 0.05 18.28
CA PRO A 655 -7.43 1.05 17.29
C PRO A 655 -8.46 2.16 17.06
N LEU A 656 -9.61 2.08 17.74
CA LEU A 656 -10.83 2.82 17.42
C LEU A 656 -10.61 4.33 17.29
N THR A 657 -9.96 4.97 18.25
CA THR A 657 -9.88 6.43 18.32
C THR A 657 -8.64 7.00 17.65
N HIS A 658 -7.51 6.31 17.74
CA HIS A 658 -6.23 6.84 17.29
C HIS A 658 -5.83 6.41 15.86
N ILE A 659 -6.46 5.36 15.31
CA ILE A 659 -6.33 5.01 13.88
C ILE A 659 -7.63 5.38 13.18
N TYR A 660 -8.73 4.70 13.49
CA TYR A 660 -9.97 4.87 12.72
C TYR A 660 -10.61 6.24 12.95
N GLY A 661 -10.82 6.64 14.20
CA GLY A 661 -11.39 7.93 14.57
C GLY A 661 -10.49 9.11 14.19
N GLN A 662 -9.17 8.95 14.25
CA GLN A 662 -8.23 10.01 13.89
C GLN A 662 -8.21 10.29 12.37
N TYR A 663 -8.24 9.25 11.53
CA TYR A 663 -8.07 9.39 10.08
C TYR A 663 -9.36 9.31 9.27
N PHE A 664 -10.42 8.78 9.86
CA PHE A 664 -11.70 8.56 9.20
C PHE A 664 -12.87 8.98 10.11
N ALA A 665 -12.69 10.09 10.84
CA ALA A 665 -13.60 10.55 11.89
C ALA A 665 -15.09 10.48 11.50
N ASN A 666 -15.45 10.96 10.31
CA ASN A 666 -16.84 10.97 9.84
C ASN A 666 -17.42 9.55 9.67
N GLY A 667 -16.58 8.57 9.38
CA GLY A 667 -16.99 7.16 9.22
C GLY A 667 -16.95 6.35 10.52
N PHE A 668 -16.47 6.94 11.62
CA PHE A 668 -16.22 6.27 12.90
C PHE A 668 -16.62 7.13 14.10
N ASP A 669 -17.64 7.97 13.94
CA ASP A 669 -18.21 8.72 15.04
C ASP A 669 -18.99 7.79 15.99
N MET A 670 -18.56 7.75 17.25
CA MET A 670 -19.11 6.90 18.32
C MET A 670 -19.68 7.71 19.48
N ALA A 671 -20.04 8.98 19.27
CA ALA A 671 -20.46 9.88 20.35
C ALA A 671 -21.63 9.34 21.19
N ASP A 672 -22.53 8.54 20.60
CA ASP A 672 -23.72 8.02 21.29
C ASP A 672 -23.47 6.70 22.03
N LEU A 673 -22.47 5.91 21.62
CA LEU A 673 -22.23 4.57 22.18
C LEU A 673 -21.99 4.56 23.71
N PRO A 674 -21.25 5.53 24.31
CA PRO A 674 -21.12 5.62 25.77
C PRO A 674 -22.44 5.82 26.53
N ARG A 675 -23.50 6.30 25.86
CA ARG A 675 -24.84 6.44 26.46
C ARG A 675 -25.67 5.17 26.32
N GLN A 676 -25.36 4.35 25.32
CA GLN A 676 -26.04 3.07 25.05
C GLN A 676 -25.45 1.92 25.87
N THR A 677 -24.19 2.04 26.29
CA THR A 677 -23.52 1.06 27.14
C THR A 677 -23.67 1.43 28.62
N ARG A 678 -23.89 0.42 29.47
CA ARG A 678 -23.92 0.57 30.92
C ARG A 678 -22.54 0.91 31.46
N ARG A 679 -21.51 0.29 30.88
CA ARG A 679 -20.10 0.46 31.23
C ARG A 679 -19.24 0.10 30.02
N TRP A 680 -18.21 0.91 29.75
CA TRP A 680 -17.21 0.62 28.73
C TRP A 680 -15.82 0.64 29.36
N ILE A 681 -15.17 -0.52 29.36
CA ILE A 681 -13.81 -0.73 29.85
C ILE A 681 -12.88 -0.90 28.65
N ASN A 682 -11.82 -0.11 28.56
CA ASN A 682 -10.77 -0.27 27.56
C ASN A 682 -9.46 -0.67 28.22
N ILE A 683 -8.93 -1.84 27.87
CA ILE A 683 -7.65 -2.35 28.37
C ILE A 683 -6.59 -2.20 27.27
N TYR A 684 -5.49 -1.52 27.58
CA TYR A 684 -4.42 -1.26 26.60
C TYR A 684 -3.05 -1.40 27.24
N ARG A 685 -2.03 -1.64 26.41
CA ARG A 685 -0.64 -1.81 26.86
C ARG A 685 0.18 -0.58 26.46
N CYS A 686 1.25 -0.32 27.21
CA CYS A 686 2.16 0.77 26.87
C CYS A 686 2.97 0.52 25.59
N ASP A 687 3.17 -0.74 25.20
CA ASP A 687 3.99 -1.15 24.06
C ASP A 687 3.16 -1.66 22.87
N ASP A 688 1.84 -1.53 22.95
CA ASP A 688 0.94 -1.75 21.83
C ASP A 688 1.00 -0.56 20.86
N PHE A 689 1.22 -0.84 19.57
CA PHE A 689 1.32 0.14 18.49
C PHE A 689 0.03 0.31 17.69
N VAL A 690 -0.94 -0.57 17.92
CA VAL A 690 -2.26 -0.60 17.26
C VAL A 690 -3.37 -0.22 18.24
N GLY A 691 -3.19 -0.51 19.53
CA GLY A 691 -4.20 -0.35 20.57
C GLY A 691 -3.79 0.66 21.63
N THR A 692 -4.55 1.74 21.78
CA THR A 692 -4.27 2.78 22.78
C THR A 692 -5.54 3.19 23.54
N GLU A 693 -5.51 4.33 24.22
CA GLU A 693 -6.67 4.88 24.91
C GLU A 693 -7.83 5.18 23.95
N VAL A 694 -9.02 4.76 24.34
CA VAL A 694 -10.26 5.16 23.69
C VAL A 694 -10.72 6.46 24.35
N ARG A 695 -10.67 7.54 23.58
CA ARG A 695 -11.08 8.89 23.97
C ARG A 695 -12.27 9.32 23.11
N LEU A 696 -13.42 9.56 23.74
CA LEU A 696 -14.65 9.99 23.08
C LEU A 696 -15.20 11.29 23.70
N PRO A 697 -15.98 12.09 22.95
CA PRO A 697 -16.64 13.27 23.51
C PRO A 697 -17.56 12.91 24.69
N GLY A 698 -17.36 13.52 25.86
CA GLY A 698 -18.16 13.25 27.06
C GLY A 698 -17.75 12.01 27.85
N ASP A 699 -16.49 11.58 27.69
CA ASP A 699 -15.90 10.30 28.12
C ASP A 699 -16.48 9.67 29.40
N ARG A 700 -17.08 8.48 29.22
CA ARG A 700 -17.40 7.49 30.26
C ARG A 700 -16.59 6.20 30.09
N VAL A 701 -15.55 6.22 29.25
CA VAL A 701 -14.73 5.05 28.97
C VAL A 701 -13.65 4.90 30.04
N GLU A 702 -13.68 3.77 30.75
CA GLU A 702 -12.70 3.42 31.77
C GLU A 702 -11.45 2.84 31.09
N ASN A 703 -10.42 3.67 30.92
CA ASN A 703 -9.16 3.27 30.31
C ASN A 703 -8.22 2.67 31.36
N HIS A 704 -7.86 1.40 31.19
CA HIS A 704 -6.96 0.65 32.06
C HIS A 704 -5.70 0.23 31.32
N ARG A 705 -4.58 0.84 31.71
CA ARG A 705 -3.27 0.47 31.21
C ARG A 705 -2.75 -0.77 31.94
N VAL A 706 -2.19 -1.73 31.22
CA VAL A 706 -1.54 -2.92 31.77
C VAL A 706 -0.06 -3.01 31.38
N ALA A 707 0.64 -3.96 31.99
CA ALA A 707 2.06 -4.19 31.77
C ALA A 707 2.39 -4.48 30.28
N PRO A 708 3.62 -4.16 29.82
CA PRO A 708 4.01 -4.40 28.44
C PRO A 708 3.85 -5.87 28.01
N GLY A 709 3.38 -6.08 26.79
CA GLY A 709 3.20 -7.41 26.19
C GLY A 709 2.99 -7.39 24.66
N GLY A 710 3.14 -6.22 24.02
CA GLY A 710 2.85 -5.99 22.60
C GLY A 710 1.36 -5.96 22.29
N HIS A 711 1.01 -6.00 21.00
CA HIS A 711 -0.40 -5.98 20.56
C HIS A 711 -1.11 -7.34 20.66
N THR A 712 -0.37 -8.45 20.66
CA THR A 712 -0.95 -9.80 20.64
C THR A 712 -1.04 -10.43 22.03
N GLY A 713 -1.89 -11.45 22.20
CA GLY A 713 -1.92 -12.25 23.43
C GLY A 713 -2.64 -11.59 24.61
N TYR A 714 -3.53 -10.62 24.35
CA TYR A 714 -4.40 -10.05 25.39
C TYR A 714 -5.27 -11.12 26.08
N TRP A 715 -5.76 -12.10 25.31
CA TRP A 715 -6.66 -13.15 25.77
C TRP A 715 -6.09 -14.07 26.86
N THR A 716 -4.76 -14.22 26.92
CA THR A 716 -4.07 -15.17 27.81
C THR A 716 -3.14 -14.48 28.82
N ASP A 717 -3.10 -13.15 28.83
CA ASP A 717 -2.19 -12.40 29.69
C ASP A 717 -2.76 -12.26 31.11
N ALA A 718 -2.02 -12.79 32.08
CA ALA A 718 -2.38 -12.71 33.50
C ALA A 718 -2.56 -11.25 33.97
N HIS A 719 -1.81 -10.28 33.46
CA HIS A 719 -1.97 -8.86 33.81
C HIS A 719 -3.29 -8.27 33.31
N VAL A 720 -3.74 -8.71 32.13
CA VAL A 720 -5.07 -8.36 31.60
C VAL A 720 -6.14 -8.94 32.50
N TRP A 721 -6.03 -10.24 32.85
CA TRP A 721 -7.00 -10.90 33.71
C TRP A 721 -7.03 -10.40 35.15
N MET A 722 -5.88 -10.05 35.74
CA MET A 722 -5.81 -9.39 37.05
C MET A 722 -6.51 -8.03 37.02
N THR A 723 -6.34 -7.28 35.92
CA THR A 723 -7.04 -6.01 35.71
C THR A 723 -8.54 -6.24 35.61
N VAL A 724 -8.99 -7.21 34.82
CA VAL A 724 -10.39 -7.62 34.74
C VAL A 724 -10.93 -8.01 36.12
N ARG A 725 -10.21 -8.83 36.88
CA ARG A 725 -10.56 -9.25 38.24
C ARG A 725 -10.77 -8.06 39.18
N LYS A 726 -9.84 -7.09 39.15
CA LYS A 726 -9.92 -5.84 39.93
C LYS A 726 -11.13 -5.00 39.53
N ILE A 727 -11.36 -4.85 38.23
CA ILE A 727 -12.49 -4.08 37.65
C ILE A 727 -13.84 -4.69 38.05
N LEU A 728 -13.89 -6.01 38.17
CA LEU A 728 -15.05 -6.77 38.61
C LEU A 728 -15.21 -6.82 40.13
N GLY A 729 -14.25 -6.27 40.91
CA GLY A 729 -14.32 -6.26 42.37
C GLY A 729 -14.12 -7.64 43.01
N ILE A 730 -13.47 -8.57 42.30
CA ILE A 730 -13.25 -9.94 42.75
C ILE A 730 -12.02 -9.95 43.68
N THR A 731 -12.24 -9.70 44.97
CA THR A 731 -11.20 -9.80 46.01
C THR A 731 -10.82 -11.26 46.22
N GLY A 732 -9.51 -11.56 46.21
CA GLY A 732 -8.97 -12.90 46.44
C GLY A 732 -8.71 -13.21 47.90
#